data_AF-L1JJ58-F1
#
_entry.id   AF-L1JJ58-F1
#
_cell.length_a   1.000
_cell.length_b   1.000
_cell.length_c   1.000
_cell.angle_alpha   90.00
_cell.angle_beta   90.00
_cell.angle_gamma   90.00
#
_symmetry.space_group_name_H-M   'P 1'
#
loop_
_entity.id
_entity.type
_entity.pdbx_description
1 polymer ?
#
loop_
_entity_poly.entity_id
_entity_poly.type
_entity_poly.pdbx_seq_one_letter_code
_entity_poly.pdbx_strand_id
1 'polypeptide(L)'
;MRGKWWIMVAVWTMAMAMGEKRRGKKPPGEKKKMARGQSSSPCPVGKKPSLEELMVAGNKYFGNDYQVSESCYMRAIELYPDSSLALYNYGLTQMNQHRHDEALRFFKDAIKLVPTYSEAYFGVGSTLYDSAKGNKKVLADAVQELQISVKLNPTFVAAYNQLGNAYSGLQKINKAEDAYKMVVKLSPSAPEGHANLARMLQARGDTSSGVKAIQKAISSSPVQNPSLYHELANAYKNSGNIKMAQRAIRVLLDRLKERHEMAEAYMSLGMIFWGQGQLVRARNLLSAGLKERSFSEGQANLGIVLSDLGDYKAAVVAFKESMKLNPLLAEAPKCLGDTYKHLNRWDEAIKMYKKALSIRPTYWEALNDLVHALQHTCKWDEWSTQFAKLQKQLARELESGGQPLFVKPFHALVYPLSVDQMLLVARSYAARAIRLTRSLLPKPMKTTIALTSKKKLRVGWVSSNIGDHSLSHLMSSVFSSHGQKIEAFVFALNGDNDPGDPIWRNKSGVQGAKVVNKKKIHVLIDLVGYTGGGERANEVFASKPSELQTSYMGFCASTGAPYMQHMIADRVVAPPDFQSHFSEKLLLLPHSYFCNDHRQQPSWADIPSSRVSRKNFAELPAHGILLACFNQLYKIDPLVFQTWMKILKQHPHALLWLLEFPPVAVENIRKEAIARGVSSDRLVFGKTLPKREYLERGALADLFLDTPLVNAHTSATDILWAGVPMLTLSRESMISRVAASLCLAAGRPEMVAINLEEYEQVASALTELARQVSPLFDTNLWVRHLDVSLELSWDSHLAGNGKEFHVIVKPSK
;
A
#
# COMPACT_ATOMS: atom_id res chain seq x y z
N MET A 1 53.55 46.41 -23.59
CA MET A 1 52.24 46.40 -24.28
C MET A 1 51.17 46.09 -23.23
N ARG A 2 50.22 47.01 -23.01
CA ARG A 2 49.22 47.03 -21.90
C ARG A 2 47.82 46.63 -22.39
N GLY A 3 47.01 46.04 -21.49
CA GLY A 3 45.52 45.98 -21.48
C GLY A 3 44.90 44.74 -22.15
N LYS A 4 44.29 43.72 -21.52
CA LYS A 4 43.13 43.63 -20.58
C LYS A 4 41.86 44.36 -21.04
N TRP A 5 40.78 43.61 -21.32
CA TRP A 5 39.32 43.88 -21.12
C TRP A 5 38.51 42.61 -21.57
N TRP A 6 38.52 41.50 -20.81
CA TRP A 6 37.40 40.92 -20.02
C TRP A 6 36.00 41.56 -20.16
N ILE A 7 34.98 40.69 -20.21
CA ILE A 7 33.54 40.90 -19.96
C ILE A 7 32.79 41.61 -21.09
N MET A 8 32.08 40.84 -21.92
CA MET A 8 30.70 41.18 -22.32
C MET A 8 30.01 39.95 -22.95
N VAL A 9 28.94 39.33 -22.46
CA VAL A 9 28.15 39.42 -21.23
C VAL A 9 27.31 38.13 -21.18
N ALA A 10 27.48 37.30 -20.16
CA ALA A 10 26.44 36.69 -19.31
C ALA A 10 25.04 36.19 -19.83
N VAL A 11 24.75 35.99 -21.12
CA VAL A 11 23.38 35.56 -21.55
C VAL A 11 23.10 34.06 -21.31
N TRP A 12 24.15 33.26 -21.12
CA TRP A 12 24.06 31.80 -20.97
C TRP A 12 23.51 31.31 -19.61
N THR A 13 23.23 32.20 -18.65
CA THR A 13 22.97 31.81 -17.26
C THR A 13 21.50 31.53 -16.89
N MET A 14 20.49 31.62 -17.77
CA MET A 14 19.08 31.62 -17.30
C MET A 14 18.00 30.95 -18.17
N ALA A 15 18.26 30.51 -19.41
CA ALA A 15 17.18 30.21 -20.36
C ALA A 15 16.30 28.96 -20.06
N MET A 16 16.56 28.19 -19.01
CA MET A 16 15.68 27.11 -18.52
C MET A 16 15.24 27.30 -17.05
N ALA A 17 15.35 28.52 -16.51
CA ALA A 17 14.82 28.86 -15.18
C ALA A 17 13.46 29.62 -15.22
N MET A 18 12.84 29.81 -16.38
CA MET A 18 11.55 30.53 -16.47
C MET A 18 10.48 29.74 -17.24
N GLY A 19 10.02 28.66 -16.59
CA GLY A 19 8.69 28.10 -16.81
C GLY A 19 7.66 28.67 -15.82
N GLU A 20 7.66 29.98 -15.53
CA GLU A 20 6.61 30.63 -14.74
C GLU A 20 5.69 31.43 -15.68
N LYS A 21 4.53 30.85 -15.98
CA LYS A 21 3.40 31.55 -16.62
C LYS A 21 2.87 32.63 -15.66
N ARG A 22 3.28 33.89 -15.83
CA ARG A 22 2.50 35.03 -15.32
C ARG A 22 1.41 35.40 -16.32
N ARG A 23 0.20 34.89 -16.09
CA ARG A 23 -1.04 35.46 -16.67
C ARG A 23 -1.37 36.76 -15.93
N GLY A 24 -0.91 37.89 -16.45
CA GLY A 24 -1.36 39.23 -16.03
C GLY A 24 -2.42 39.77 -16.99
N LYS A 25 -3.57 40.17 -16.46
CA LYS A 25 -4.70 40.79 -17.19
C LYS A 25 -4.26 42.07 -17.93
N LYS A 26 -4.66 42.22 -19.20
CA LYS A 26 -4.58 43.49 -19.94
C LYS A 26 -5.59 44.50 -19.37
N PRO A 27 -5.24 45.78 -19.15
CA PRO A 27 -6.20 46.87 -19.12
C PRO A 27 -6.50 47.33 -20.56
N PRO A 28 -7.69 47.91 -20.83
CA PRO A 28 -8.07 48.30 -22.17
C PRO A 28 -7.56 49.70 -22.52
N GLY A 29 -7.09 49.85 -23.75
CA GLY A 29 -7.07 51.13 -24.44
C GLY A 29 -5.79 51.95 -24.29
N GLU A 30 -4.90 51.84 -25.26
CA GLU A 30 -4.23 53.00 -25.81
C GLU A 30 -3.78 52.70 -27.25
N LYS A 31 -4.48 53.29 -28.22
CA LYS A 31 -4.07 53.33 -29.62
C LYS A 31 -2.81 54.19 -29.71
N LYS A 32 -1.62 53.58 -29.79
CA LYS A 32 -0.43 54.29 -30.25
C LYS A 32 -0.27 54.16 -31.77
N LYS A 33 -0.38 55.33 -32.40
CA LYS A 33 -0.22 55.61 -33.83
C LYS A 33 1.04 54.95 -34.39
N MET A 34 0.87 54.28 -35.54
CA MET A 34 1.97 53.91 -36.43
C MET A 34 2.67 55.18 -36.92
N ALA A 35 3.86 55.44 -36.41
CA ALA A 35 4.83 56.28 -37.09
C ALA A 35 5.61 55.39 -38.06
N ARG A 36 5.52 55.71 -39.35
CA ARG A 36 6.35 55.13 -40.41
C ARG A 36 7.82 55.46 -40.14
N GLY A 37 8.54 54.56 -39.50
CA GLY A 37 9.99 54.48 -39.47
C GLY A 37 10.42 53.19 -40.18
N GLN A 38 11.48 53.27 -40.98
CA GLN A 38 12.03 52.21 -41.83
C GLN A 38 11.99 50.82 -41.19
N SER A 39 11.33 49.86 -41.85
CA SER A 39 11.35 48.45 -41.47
C SER A 39 12.71 47.84 -41.85
N SER A 40 13.69 47.88 -40.95
CA SER A 40 14.83 46.96 -41.03
C SER A 40 14.30 45.55 -40.76
N SER A 41 14.39 44.65 -41.74
CA SER A 41 14.14 43.22 -41.51
C SER A 41 14.96 42.74 -40.30
N PRO A 42 14.37 41.97 -39.37
CA PRO A 42 15.06 41.53 -38.15
C PRO A 42 16.24 40.58 -38.43
N CYS A 43 16.25 39.94 -39.61
CA CYS A 43 17.39 39.23 -40.17
C CYS A 43 18.12 40.13 -41.20
N PRO A 44 19.46 40.26 -41.16
CA PRO A 44 20.23 41.03 -42.15
C PRO A 44 19.95 40.64 -43.61
N VAL A 45 19.56 41.60 -44.47
CA VAL A 45 19.13 41.37 -45.88
C VAL A 45 20.00 42.08 -46.92
N GLY A 46 21.12 42.69 -46.51
CA GLY A 46 22.06 43.41 -47.41
C GLY A 46 22.88 42.49 -48.32
N LYS A 47 23.79 43.06 -49.14
CA LYS A 47 24.70 42.27 -50.01
C LYS A 47 25.63 41.40 -49.15
N LYS A 48 25.28 40.11 -49.03
CA LYS A 48 25.98 39.02 -48.34
C LYS A 48 26.41 39.37 -46.89
N PRO A 49 25.48 39.35 -45.92
CA PRO A 49 25.81 39.54 -44.52
C PRO A 49 26.81 38.49 -44.06
N SER A 50 27.74 38.89 -43.20
CA SER A 50 28.72 37.99 -42.61
C SER A 50 28.04 36.93 -41.74
N LEU A 51 28.72 35.79 -41.54
CA LEU A 51 28.26 34.75 -40.63
C LEU A 51 28.03 35.32 -39.22
N GLU A 52 28.94 36.17 -38.73
CA GLU A 52 28.83 36.80 -37.40
C GLU A 52 27.58 37.66 -37.26
N GLU A 53 27.25 38.49 -38.25
CA GLU A 53 26.03 39.31 -38.24
C GLU A 53 24.76 38.45 -38.19
N LEU A 54 24.72 37.34 -38.93
CA LEU A 54 23.60 36.41 -38.93
C LEU A 54 23.49 35.64 -37.61
N MET A 55 24.62 35.23 -37.02
CA MET A 55 24.65 34.55 -35.73
C MET A 55 24.23 35.48 -34.59
N VAL A 56 24.71 36.72 -34.58
CA VAL A 56 24.31 37.73 -33.58
C VAL A 56 22.82 38.05 -33.70
N ALA A 57 22.31 38.21 -34.92
CA ALA A 57 20.88 38.43 -35.16
C ALA A 57 20.05 37.23 -34.66
N GLY A 58 20.42 36.00 -35.03
CA GLY A 58 19.72 34.80 -34.56
C GLY A 58 19.76 34.66 -33.04
N ASN A 59 20.94 34.82 -32.43
CA ASN A 59 21.13 34.71 -30.97
C ASN A 59 20.30 35.75 -30.20
N LYS A 60 20.10 36.94 -30.77
CA LYS A 60 19.29 38.01 -30.16
C LYS A 60 17.82 37.62 -30.02
N TYR A 61 17.27 36.88 -30.98
CA TYR A 61 15.87 36.44 -30.97
C TYR A 61 15.68 35.05 -30.36
N PHE A 62 16.74 34.25 -30.26
CA PHE A 62 16.73 32.95 -29.60
C PHE A 62 16.21 33.04 -28.16
N GLY A 63 15.16 32.27 -27.84
CA GLY A 63 14.48 32.29 -26.53
C GLY A 63 13.34 33.30 -26.40
N ASN A 64 13.16 34.23 -27.35
CA ASN A 64 12.06 35.20 -27.39
C ASN A 64 11.15 34.99 -28.60
N ASP A 65 11.75 34.85 -29.78
CA ASP A 65 11.06 34.60 -31.05
C ASP A 65 11.84 33.56 -31.86
N TYR A 66 11.42 32.31 -31.73
CA TYR A 66 12.10 31.21 -32.39
C TYR A 66 11.94 31.23 -33.91
N GLN A 67 10.89 31.87 -34.47
CA GLN A 67 10.69 31.96 -35.92
C GLN A 67 11.72 32.90 -36.55
N VAL A 68 11.95 34.05 -35.91
CA VAL A 68 12.98 34.99 -36.36
C VAL A 68 14.39 34.40 -36.17
N SER A 69 14.65 33.77 -35.03
CA SER A 69 15.91 33.06 -34.77
C SER A 69 16.20 31.98 -35.83
N GLU A 70 15.18 31.19 -36.17
CA GLU A 70 15.23 30.14 -37.17
C GLU A 70 15.57 30.69 -38.56
N SER A 71 14.91 31.79 -38.97
CA SER A 71 15.18 32.44 -40.25
C SER A 71 16.63 32.95 -40.38
N CYS A 72 17.20 33.49 -39.28
CA CYS A 72 18.58 33.98 -39.26
C CYS A 72 19.59 32.84 -39.40
N TYR A 73 19.37 31.73 -38.68
CA TYR A 73 20.26 30.58 -38.75
C TYR A 73 20.14 29.81 -40.06
N MET A 74 18.93 29.68 -40.64
CA MET A 74 18.79 29.12 -41.99
C MET A 74 19.54 29.93 -43.02
N ARG A 75 19.42 31.27 -42.95
CA ARG A 75 20.16 32.13 -43.86
C ARG A 75 21.68 32.00 -43.68
N ALA A 76 22.14 31.81 -42.45
CA ALA A 76 23.55 31.50 -42.17
C ALA A 76 23.98 30.16 -42.79
N ILE A 77 23.16 29.11 -42.69
CA ILE A 77 23.43 27.80 -43.30
C ILE A 77 23.43 27.88 -44.83
N GLU A 78 22.51 28.64 -45.44
CA GLU A 78 22.45 28.83 -46.89
C GLU A 78 23.71 29.52 -47.45
N LEU A 79 24.20 30.54 -46.75
CA LEU A 79 25.36 31.33 -47.19
C LEU A 79 26.70 30.72 -46.77
N TYR A 80 26.69 29.90 -45.71
CA TYR A 80 27.87 29.30 -45.08
C TYR A 80 27.56 27.84 -44.66
N PRO A 81 27.39 26.91 -45.61
CA PRO A 81 26.96 25.53 -45.32
C PRO A 81 27.94 24.73 -44.46
N ASP A 82 29.22 25.08 -44.48
CA ASP A 82 30.27 24.45 -43.67
C ASP A 82 30.39 25.06 -42.25
N SER A 83 29.45 25.91 -41.84
CA SER A 83 29.42 26.49 -40.50
C SER A 83 28.79 25.53 -39.49
N SER A 84 29.61 24.76 -38.80
CA SER A 84 29.17 23.89 -37.69
C SER A 84 28.44 24.67 -36.58
N LEU A 85 28.82 25.93 -36.35
CA LEU A 85 28.16 26.82 -35.39
C LEU A 85 26.73 27.19 -35.81
N ALA A 86 26.50 27.48 -37.10
CA ALA A 86 25.17 27.78 -37.61
C ALA A 86 24.25 26.55 -37.57
N LEU A 87 24.77 25.38 -37.96
CA LEU A 87 24.06 24.09 -37.86
C LEU A 87 23.70 23.76 -36.41
N TYR A 88 24.62 23.97 -35.47
CA TYR A 88 24.38 23.76 -34.04
C TYR A 88 23.29 24.70 -33.48
N ASN A 89 23.37 26.00 -33.74
CA ASN A 89 22.38 26.96 -33.23
C ASN A 89 21.00 26.78 -33.88
N TYR A 90 20.95 26.35 -35.15
CA TYR A 90 19.71 25.92 -35.77
C TYR A 90 19.15 24.67 -35.07
N GLY A 91 19.96 23.65 -34.84
CA GLY A 91 19.57 22.44 -34.09
C GLY A 91 19.01 22.76 -32.71
N LEU A 92 19.64 23.69 -31.96
CA LEU A 92 19.13 24.19 -30.68
C LEU A 92 17.74 24.83 -30.82
N THR A 93 17.52 25.60 -31.88
CA THR A 93 16.23 26.24 -32.15
C THR A 93 15.14 25.19 -32.41
N GLN A 94 15.43 24.17 -33.21
CA GLN A 94 14.51 23.07 -33.49
C GLN A 94 14.18 22.25 -32.23
N MET A 95 15.18 21.99 -31.38
CA MET A 95 15.01 21.28 -30.12
C MET A 95 14.02 22.02 -29.19
N ASN A 96 14.17 23.34 -29.05
CA ASN A 96 13.27 24.16 -28.24
C ASN A 96 11.85 24.29 -28.83
N GLN A 97 11.70 24.11 -30.15
CA GLN A 97 10.40 24.00 -30.80
C GLN A 97 9.82 22.57 -30.78
N HIS A 98 10.43 21.64 -30.03
CA HIS A 98 10.07 20.22 -29.95
C HIS A 98 10.12 19.46 -31.29
N ARG A 99 10.86 19.97 -32.29
CA ARG A 99 11.12 19.29 -33.56
C ARG A 99 12.38 18.44 -33.44
N HIS A 100 12.25 17.33 -32.71
CA HIS A 100 13.38 16.48 -32.31
C HIS A 100 14.15 15.88 -33.50
N ASP A 101 13.46 15.41 -34.54
CA ASP A 101 14.13 14.77 -35.70
C ASP A 101 14.99 15.77 -36.48
N GLU A 102 14.49 16.99 -36.68
CA GLU A 102 15.25 18.06 -37.32
C GLU A 102 16.44 18.47 -36.46
N ALA A 103 16.24 18.66 -35.15
CA ALA A 103 17.33 18.99 -34.23
C ALA A 103 18.46 17.94 -34.29
N LEU A 104 18.11 16.65 -34.26
CA LEU A 104 19.09 15.55 -34.35
C LEU A 104 19.86 15.57 -35.67
N ARG A 105 19.19 15.85 -36.80
CA ARG A 105 19.85 15.95 -38.11
C ARG A 105 20.91 17.05 -38.10
N PHE A 106 20.54 18.26 -37.70
CA PHE A 106 21.44 19.42 -37.75
C PHE A 106 22.58 19.34 -36.72
N PHE A 107 22.35 18.76 -35.54
CA PHE A 107 23.44 18.47 -34.61
C PHE A 107 24.42 17.44 -35.17
N LYS A 108 23.93 16.37 -35.82
CA LYS A 108 24.79 15.38 -36.47
C LYS A 108 25.58 15.96 -37.64
N ASP A 109 24.99 16.86 -38.41
CA ASP A 109 25.71 17.54 -39.49
C ASP A 109 26.79 18.48 -38.95
N ALA A 110 26.54 19.18 -37.83
CA ALA A 110 27.58 19.94 -37.13
C ALA A 110 28.74 19.05 -36.63
N ILE A 111 28.44 17.84 -36.14
CA ILE A 111 29.44 16.84 -35.71
C ILE A 111 30.24 16.30 -36.90
N LYS A 112 29.62 16.07 -38.07
CA LYS A 112 30.35 15.63 -39.27
C LYS A 112 31.43 16.62 -39.69
N LEU A 113 31.13 17.92 -39.59
CA LEU A 113 32.09 18.99 -39.89
C LEU A 113 33.16 19.12 -38.81
N VAL A 114 32.79 19.02 -37.55
CA VAL A 114 33.71 19.12 -36.40
C VAL A 114 33.48 17.95 -35.43
N PRO A 115 34.19 16.82 -35.60
CA PRO A 115 34.01 15.63 -34.76
C PRO A 115 34.37 15.82 -33.28
N THR A 116 35.03 16.92 -32.93
CA THR A 116 35.39 17.31 -31.55
C THR A 116 34.42 18.32 -30.93
N TYR A 117 33.29 18.62 -31.59
CA TYR A 117 32.35 19.65 -31.15
C TYR A 117 31.48 19.18 -29.98
N SER A 118 31.99 19.35 -28.75
CA SER A 118 31.39 18.83 -27.53
C SER A 118 29.92 19.25 -27.30
N GLU A 119 29.57 20.47 -27.70
CA GLU A 119 28.26 21.09 -27.57
C GLU A 119 27.24 20.44 -28.52
N ALA A 120 27.66 20.04 -29.72
CA ALA A 120 26.79 19.34 -30.66
C ALA A 120 26.45 17.92 -30.17
N TYR A 121 27.41 17.19 -29.60
CA TYR A 121 27.14 15.90 -28.92
C TYR A 121 26.19 16.07 -27.73
N PHE A 122 26.34 17.13 -26.95
CA PHE A 122 25.40 17.49 -25.88
C PHE A 122 23.98 17.76 -26.43
N GLY A 123 23.88 18.45 -27.56
CA GLY A 123 22.62 18.71 -28.27
C GLY A 123 21.92 17.42 -28.73
N VAL A 124 22.65 16.48 -29.34
CA VAL A 124 22.13 15.15 -29.71
C VAL A 124 21.63 14.42 -28.46
N GLY A 125 22.48 14.30 -27.44
CA GLY A 125 22.15 13.58 -26.21
C GLY A 125 20.94 14.15 -25.47
N SER A 126 20.83 15.47 -25.37
CA SER A 126 19.68 16.15 -24.75
C SER A 126 18.39 15.94 -25.57
N THR A 127 18.47 16.02 -26.89
CA THR A 127 17.30 15.79 -27.76
C THR A 127 16.81 14.33 -27.68
N LEU A 128 17.73 13.36 -27.62
CA LEU A 128 17.39 11.94 -27.42
C LEU A 128 16.76 11.72 -26.04
N TYR A 129 17.28 12.36 -24.99
CA TYR A 129 16.67 12.27 -23.66
C TYR A 129 15.23 12.79 -23.65
N ASP A 130 14.97 13.97 -24.22
CA ASP A 130 13.65 14.59 -24.25
C ASP A 130 12.64 13.77 -25.07
N SER A 131 13.09 13.19 -26.19
CA SER A 131 12.25 12.36 -27.07
C SER A 131 12.02 10.94 -26.55
N ALA A 132 12.81 10.47 -25.58
CA ALA A 132 12.80 9.07 -25.15
C ALA A 132 11.45 8.63 -24.55
N LYS A 133 10.71 9.52 -23.86
CA LYS A 133 9.44 9.20 -23.18
C LYS A 133 9.50 7.90 -22.35
N GLY A 134 10.65 7.62 -21.71
CA GLY A 134 10.89 6.40 -20.91
C GLY A 134 11.42 5.19 -21.69
N ASN A 135 11.65 5.30 -23.00
CA ASN A 135 12.27 4.25 -23.81
C ASN A 135 13.74 4.06 -23.41
N LYS A 136 14.04 2.91 -22.79
CA LYS A 136 15.38 2.58 -22.30
C LYS A 136 16.45 2.51 -23.40
N LYS A 137 16.08 2.19 -24.63
CA LYS A 137 17.04 2.14 -25.75
C LYS A 137 17.46 3.56 -26.14
N VAL A 138 16.50 4.45 -26.34
CA VAL A 138 16.76 5.86 -26.68
C VAL A 138 17.52 6.56 -25.55
N LEU A 139 17.21 6.26 -24.28
CA LEU A 139 17.98 6.76 -23.14
C LEU A 139 19.43 6.23 -23.12
N ALA A 140 19.66 5.00 -23.57
CA ALA A 140 21.01 4.46 -23.68
C ALA A 140 21.81 5.15 -24.79
N ASP A 141 21.18 5.45 -25.92
CA ASP A 141 21.77 6.23 -27.00
C ASP A 141 22.09 7.66 -26.53
N ALA A 142 21.18 8.32 -25.81
CA ALA A 142 21.42 9.62 -25.18
C ALA A 142 22.64 9.62 -24.26
N VAL A 143 22.81 8.57 -23.44
CA VAL A 143 23.99 8.41 -22.57
C VAL A 143 25.28 8.33 -23.37
N GLN A 144 25.31 7.59 -24.50
CA GLN A 144 26.53 7.44 -25.29
C GLN A 144 27.01 8.81 -25.82
N GLU A 145 26.09 9.60 -26.38
CA GLU A 145 26.41 10.93 -26.92
C GLU A 145 26.85 11.90 -25.82
N LEU A 146 26.19 11.88 -24.66
CA LEU A 146 26.56 12.69 -23.50
C LEU A 146 27.93 12.28 -22.91
N GLN A 147 28.28 11.00 -22.95
CA GLN A 147 29.61 10.52 -22.55
C GLN A 147 30.71 11.03 -23.48
N ILE A 148 30.46 11.09 -24.79
CA ILE A 148 31.39 11.69 -25.75
C ILE A 148 31.56 13.19 -25.46
N SER A 149 30.46 13.91 -25.23
CA SER A 149 30.48 15.34 -24.90
C SER A 149 31.36 15.65 -23.67
N VAL A 150 31.17 14.94 -22.55
CA VAL A 150 31.98 15.18 -21.33
C VAL A 150 33.43 14.69 -21.47
N LYS A 151 33.72 13.76 -22.39
CA LYS A 151 35.10 13.34 -22.70
C LYS A 151 35.84 14.41 -23.52
N LEU A 152 35.15 15.04 -24.47
CA LEU A 152 35.69 16.12 -25.29
C LEU A 152 35.84 17.42 -24.48
N ASN A 153 34.91 17.72 -23.58
CA ASN A 153 34.98 18.85 -22.66
C ASN A 153 34.71 18.42 -21.20
N PRO A 154 35.77 18.05 -20.44
CA PRO A 154 35.65 17.61 -19.04
C PRO A 154 35.17 18.66 -18.04
N THR A 155 35.01 19.92 -18.46
CA THR A 155 34.51 21.01 -17.62
C THR A 155 33.06 21.40 -17.93
N PHE A 156 32.40 20.68 -18.84
CA PHE A 156 31.06 21.03 -19.31
C PHE A 156 29.96 20.62 -18.32
N VAL A 157 29.61 21.54 -17.42
CA VAL A 157 28.64 21.32 -16.33
C VAL A 157 27.27 20.84 -16.83
N ALA A 158 26.73 21.46 -17.89
CA ALA A 158 25.41 21.10 -18.42
C ALA A 158 25.38 19.66 -18.96
N ALA A 159 26.45 19.21 -19.62
CA ALA A 159 26.58 17.84 -20.12
C ALA A 159 26.64 16.81 -18.98
N TYR A 160 27.36 17.08 -17.89
CA TYR A 160 27.32 16.22 -16.71
C TYR A 160 25.94 16.15 -16.06
N ASN A 161 25.22 17.28 -15.98
CA ASN A 161 23.88 17.29 -15.41
C ASN A 161 22.90 16.44 -16.25
N GLN A 162 22.91 16.61 -17.57
CA GLN A 162 22.08 15.81 -18.48
C GLN A 162 22.49 14.34 -18.51
N LEU A 163 23.79 14.03 -18.42
CA LEU A 163 24.28 12.66 -18.31
C LEU A 163 23.74 11.99 -17.03
N GLY A 164 23.73 12.72 -15.91
CA GLY A 164 23.11 12.29 -14.67
C GLY A 164 21.61 12.02 -14.83
N ASN A 165 20.88 12.91 -15.50
CA ASN A 165 19.45 12.75 -15.78
C ASN A 165 19.16 11.50 -16.62
N ALA A 166 19.96 11.27 -17.67
CA ALA A 166 19.84 10.10 -18.53
C ALA A 166 20.16 8.79 -17.78
N TYR A 167 21.23 8.76 -16.96
CA TYR A 167 21.52 7.61 -16.09
C TYR A 167 20.42 7.35 -15.06
N SER A 168 19.84 8.41 -14.49
CA SER A 168 18.70 8.31 -13.59
C SER A 168 17.49 7.70 -14.28
N GLY A 169 17.17 8.10 -15.52
CA GLY A 169 16.10 7.51 -16.33
C GLY A 169 16.32 6.02 -16.63
N LEU A 170 17.59 5.60 -16.77
CA LEU A 170 17.98 4.19 -16.90
C LEU A 170 18.06 3.43 -15.57
N GLN A 171 17.74 4.07 -14.45
CA GLN A 171 17.89 3.52 -13.09
C GLN A 171 19.32 3.10 -12.73
N LYS A 172 20.34 3.69 -13.37
CA LYS A 172 21.76 3.49 -13.06
C LYS A 172 22.23 4.46 -11.98
N ILE A 173 21.72 4.30 -10.76
CA ILE A 173 21.85 5.25 -9.64
C ILE A 173 23.31 5.67 -9.36
N ASN A 174 24.25 4.72 -9.30
CA ASN A 174 25.65 5.04 -9.01
C ASN A 174 26.28 5.94 -10.08
N LYS A 175 25.99 5.66 -11.36
CA LYS A 175 26.52 6.47 -12.47
C LYS A 175 25.88 7.86 -12.50
N ALA A 176 24.60 7.97 -12.16
CA ALA A 176 23.93 9.26 -12.02
C ALA A 176 24.55 10.08 -10.88
N GLU A 177 24.83 9.45 -9.73
CA GLU A 177 25.50 10.09 -8.59
C GLU A 177 26.88 10.64 -8.98
N ASP A 178 27.69 9.86 -9.69
CA ASP A 178 29.02 10.29 -10.13
C ASP A 178 28.96 11.49 -11.08
N ALA A 179 28.00 11.50 -12.00
CA ALA A 179 27.77 12.63 -12.89
C ALA A 179 27.35 13.90 -12.12
N TYR A 180 26.43 13.80 -11.15
CA TYR A 180 26.03 14.96 -10.34
C TYR A 180 27.13 15.44 -9.37
N LYS A 181 27.99 14.54 -8.87
CA LYS A 181 29.19 14.95 -8.11
C LYS A 181 30.12 15.81 -8.95
N MET A 182 30.25 15.51 -10.24
CA MET A 182 31.01 16.37 -11.16
C MET A 182 30.36 17.74 -11.35
N VAL A 183 29.02 17.82 -11.44
CA VAL A 183 28.30 19.12 -11.45
C VAL A 183 28.63 19.93 -10.20
N VAL A 184 28.52 19.33 -9.01
CA VAL A 184 28.82 20.01 -7.73
C VAL A 184 30.30 20.39 -7.61
N LYS A 185 31.22 19.58 -8.16
CA LYS A 185 32.66 19.87 -8.15
C LYS A 185 33.00 21.06 -9.06
N LEU A 186 32.42 21.10 -10.26
CA LEU A 186 32.70 22.13 -11.26
C LEU A 186 31.93 23.43 -10.99
N SER A 187 30.74 23.35 -10.42
CA SER A 187 29.91 24.49 -10.03
C SER A 187 29.34 24.30 -8.62
N PRO A 188 30.11 24.60 -7.56
CA PRO A 188 29.70 24.40 -6.17
C PRO A 188 28.46 25.18 -5.75
N SER A 189 28.12 26.27 -6.46
CA SER A 189 26.93 27.09 -6.19
C SER A 189 25.70 26.68 -6.99
N ALA A 190 25.80 25.72 -7.93
CA ALA A 190 24.68 25.27 -8.75
C ALA A 190 23.61 24.54 -7.93
N PRO A 191 22.40 25.11 -7.70
CA PRO A 191 21.38 24.48 -6.89
C PRO A 191 20.88 23.16 -7.50
N GLU A 192 20.80 23.06 -8.83
CA GLU A 192 20.38 21.86 -9.56
C GLU A 192 21.32 20.67 -9.34
N GLY A 193 22.63 20.91 -9.28
CA GLY A 193 23.63 19.87 -9.01
C GLY A 193 23.45 19.28 -7.61
N HIS A 194 23.28 20.14 -6.61
CA HIS A 194 23.04 19.70 -5.23
C HIS A 194 21.68 19.00 -5.05
N ALA A 195 20.62 19.50 -5.69
CA ALA A 195 19.29 18.89 -5.62
C ALA A 195 19.25 17.50 -6.28
N ASN A 196 19.82 17.37 -7.47
CA ASN A 196 19.89 16.10 -8.19
C ASN A 196 20.80 15.09 -7.47
N LEU A 197 21.94 15.53 -6.94
CA LEU A 197 22.80 14.70 -6.10
C LEU A 197 22.06 14.22 -4.85
N ALA A 198 21.32 15.11 -4.18
CA ALA A 198 20.53 14.74 -3.01
C ALA A 198 19.49 13.65 -3.33
N ARG A 199 18.83 13.73 -4.48
CA ARG A 199 17.87 12.72 -4.93
C ARG A 199 18.53 11.35 -5.09
N MET A 200 19.75 11.28 -5.64
CA MET A 200 20.51 10.03 -5.76
C MET A 200 20.95 9.50 -4.39
N LEU A 201 21.45 10.37 -3.51
CA LEU A 201 21.85 10.00 -2.14
C LEU A 201 20.66 9.43 -1.35
N GLN A 202 19.48 10.03 -1.49
CA GLN A 202 18.25 9.53 -0.90
C GLN A 202 17.82 8.18 -1.49
N ALA A 203 17.91 8.01 -2.81
CA ALA A 203 17.59 6.73 -3.47
C ALA A 203 18.49 5.59 -2.99
N ARG A 204 19.75 5.89 -2.63
CA ARG A 204 20.70 4.94 -2.03
C ARG A 204 20.51 4.73 -0.52
N GLY A 205 19.64 5.51 0.12
CA GLY A 205 19.37 5.46 1.55
C GLY A 205 20.27 6.34 2.42
N ASP A 206 21.26 7.06 1.86
CA ASP A 206 22.06 8.06 2.59
C ASP A 206 21.29 9.38 2.72
N THR A 207 20.27 9.32 3.56
CA THR A 207 19.36 10.44 3.78
C THR A 207 20.05 11.61 4.47
N SER A 208 21.12 11.35 5.25
CA SER A 208 21.84 12.37 6.00
C SER A 208 22.63 13.30 5.06
N SER A 209 23.35 12.74 4.10
CA SER A 209 24.06 13.52 3.08
C SER A 209 23.08 14.17 2.11
N GLY A 210 21.97 13.49 1.79
CA GLY A 210 20.89 14.04 0.96
C GLY A 210 20.28 15.32 1.55
N VAL A 211 19.98 15.34 2.86
CA VAL A 211 19.49 16.55 3.55
C VAL A 211 20.50 17.69 3.46
N LYS A 212 21.79 17.42 3.72
CA LYS A 212 22.85 18.44 3.63
C LYS A 212 22.98 19.01 2.22
N ALA A 213 22.87 18.17 1.20
CA ALA A 213 22.92 18.59 -0.20
C ALA A 213 21.73 19.50 -0.55
N ILE A 214 20.49 19.17 -0.15
CA ILE A 214 19.34 20.06 -0.39
C ILE A 214 19.47 21.38 0.39
N GLN A 215 19.98 21.34 1.62
CA GLN A 215 20.23 22.57 2.39
C GLN A 215 21.25 23.48 1.69
N LYS A 216 22.28 22.92 1.06
CA LYS A 216 23.21 23.69 0.21
C LYS A 216 22.51 24.25 -1.02
N ALA A 217 21.69 23.46 -1.71
CA ALA A 217 20.89 23.94 -2.85
C ALA A 217 20.02 25.15 -2.47
N ILE A 218 19.33 25.07 -1.32
CA ILE A 218 18.50 26.17 -0.80
C ILE A 218 19.35 27.37 -0.40
N SER A 219 20.52 27.17 0.22
CA SER A 219 21.39 28.27 0.63
C SER A 219 21.94 29.04 -0.57
N SER A 220 22.20 28.36 -1.69
CA SER A 220 22.68 28.96 -2.93
C SER A 220 21.59 29.68 -3.74
N SER A 221 20.30 29.33 -3.56
CA SER A 221 19.17 30.07 -4.14
C SER A 221 17.94 30.02 -3.23
N PRO A 222 17.88 30.87 -2.18
CA PRO A 222 16.88 30.72 -1.11
C PRO A 222 15.44 31.00 -1.56
N VAL A 223 15.25 31.89 -2.53
CA VAL A 223 13.94 32.52 -2.83
C VAL A 223 13.33 32.08 -4.17
N GLN A 224 14.07 31.41 -5.05
CA GLN A 224 13.60 31.15 -6.42
C GLN A 224 13.05 29.74 -6.67
N ASN A 225 13.22 28.78 -5.75
CA ASN A 225 12.81 27.40 -6.03
C ASN A 225 12.00 26.72 -4.90
N PRO A 226 10.66 26.90 -4.89
CA PRO A 226 9.74 26.22 -3.97
C PRO A 226 9.92 24.69 -3.89
N SER A 227 10.25 24.05 -5.01
CA SER A 227 10.38 22.60 -5.09
C SER A 227 11.46 22.04 -4.14
N LEU A 228 12.53 22.80 -3.86
CA LEU A 228 13.60 22.39 -2.96
C LEU A 228 13.12 22.22 -1.51
N TYR A 229 12.13 22.99 -1.06
CA TYR A 229 11.56 22.85 0.29
C TYR A 229 10.68 21.59 0.38
N HIS A 230 9.98 21.22 -0.69
CA HIS A 230 9.28 19.95 -0.78
C HIS A 230 10.25 18.77 -0.77
N GLU A 231 11.33 18.85 -1.54
CA GLU A 231 12.40 17.85 -1.52
C GLU A 231 13.05 17.75 -0.13
N LEU A 232 13.31 18.88 0.53
CA LEU A 232 13.86 18.91 1.89
C LEU A 232 12.90 18.27 2.90
N ALA A 233 11.61 18.56 2.79
CA ALA A 233 10.59 17.96 3.66
C ALA A 233 10.49 16.45 3.45
N ASN A 234 10.53 16.00 2.20
CA ASN A 234 10.57 14.57 1.88
C ASN A 234 11.84 13.90 2.40
N ALA A 235 13.00 14.55 2.26
CA ALA A 235 14.27 14.08 2.81
C ALA A 235 14.17 13.92 4.35
N TYR A 236 13.65 14.93 5.02
CA TYR A 236 13.44 14.88 6.47
C TYR A 236 12.45 13.79 6.86
N LYS A 237 11.36 13.62 6.11
CA LYS A 237 10.39 12.53 6.32
C LYS A 237 11.05 11.16 6.19
N ASN A 238 11.86 10.95 5.15
CA ASN A 238 12.60 9.70 4.91
C ASN A 238 13.64 9.44 6.01
N SER A 239 14.23 10.49 6.59
CA SER A 239 15.13 10.38 7.76
C SER A 239 14.39 10.27 9.10
N GLY A 240 13.06 10.26 9.08
CA GLY A 240 12.18 10.28 10.25
C GLY A 240 12.18 11.56 11.08
N ASN A 241 12.84 12.63 10.62
CA ASN A 241 12.83 13.92 11.28
C ASN A 241 11.58 14.74 10.90
N ILE A 242 10.41 14.24 11.33
CA ILE A 242 9.11 14.80 10.92
C ILE A 242 8.95 16.27 11.37
N LYS A 243 9.53 16.67 12.51
CA LYS A 243 9.50 18.06 12.98
C LYS A 243 10.22 18.99 12.00
N MET A 244 11.37 18.56 11.49
CA MET A 244 12.11 19.34 10.48
C MET A 244 11.41 19.33 9.12
N ALA A 245 10.74 18.23 8.75
CA ALA A 245 9.89 18.20 7.56
C ALA A 245 8.77 19.24 7.63
N GLN A 246 8.07 19.33 8.76
CA GLN A 246 7.05 20.36 8.99
C GLN A 246 7.64 21.77 8.94
N ARG A 247 8.80 21.98 9.57
CA ARG A 247 9.49 23.28 9.56
C ARG A 247 9.85 23.72 8.14
N ALA A 248 10.37 22.81 7.31
CA ALA A 248 10.72 23.10 5.92
C ALA A 248 9.50 23.60 5.12
N ILE A 249 8.35 22.92 5.24
CA ILE A 249 7.12 23.35 4.55
C ILE A 249 6.54 24.64 5.13
N ARG A 250 6.64 24.89 6.44
CA ARG A 250 6.20 26.16 7.04
C ARG A 250 7.02 27.34 6.53
N VAL A 251 8.34 27.19 6.44
CA VAL A 251 9.21 28.21 5.83
C VAL A 251 8.84 28.46 4.37
N LEU A 252 8.45 27.42 3.63
CA LEU A 252 7.94 27.59 2.27
C LEU A 252 6.64 28.40 2.25
N LEU A 253 5.68 28.06 3.10
CA LEU A 253 4.40 28.79 3.20
C LEU A 253 4.62 30.28 3.53
N ASP A 254 5.54 30.60 4.46
CA ASP A 254 5.86 31.98 4.80
C ASP A 254 6.43 32.76 3.60
N ARG A 255 7.25 32.11 2.76
CA ARG A 255 7.83 32.71 1.55
C ARG A 255 6.82 32.87 0.40
N LEU A 256 5.83 32.00 0.33
CA LEU A 256 4.79 32.00 -0.70
C LEU A 256 3.57 32.84 -0.34
N LYS A 257 3.50 33.37 0.89
CA LYS A 257 2.35 34.10 1.43
C LYS A 257 1.88 35.26 0.53
N GLU A 258 2.82 35.94 -0.12
CA GLU A 258 2.53 37.07 -1.02
C GLU A 258 2.29 36.65 -2.48
N ARG A 259 2.60 35.41 -2.85
CA ARG A 259 2.51 34.91 -4.23
C ARG A 259 1.22 34.14 -4.54
N HIS A 260 0.45 33.74 -3.51
CA HIS A 260 -0.77 32.93 -3.66
C HIS A 260 -0.55 31.64 -4.48
N GLU A 261 0.55 30.93 -4.18
CA GLU A 261 0.94 29.64 -4.78
C GLU A 261 1.15 28.56 -3.70
N MET A 262 0.33 28.55 -2.65
CA MET A 262 0.55 27.71 -1.46
C MET A 262 -0.09 26.32 -1.55
N ALA A 263 -0.87 26.02 -2.59
CA ALA A 263 -1.70 24.83 -2.68
C ALA A 263 -0.91 23.51 -2.50
N GLU A 264 0.22 23.33 -3.18
CA GLU A 264 1.10 22.16 -3.03
C GLU A 264 1.78 22.10 -1.66
N ALA A 265 2.12 23.25 -1.07
CA ALA A 265 2.71 23.35 0.26
C ALA A 265 1.70 22.92 1.33
N TYR A 266 0.45 23.38 1.23
CA TYR A 266 -0.66 22.91 2.06
C TYR A 266 -0.90 21.41 1.90
N MET A 267 -0.89 20.90 0.66
CA MET A 267 -1.00 19.47 0.40
C MET A 267 0.12 18.68 1.07
N SER A 268 1.37 19.12 0.90
CA SER A 268 2.55 18.46 1.49
C SER A 268 2.47 18.45 3.02
N LEU A 269 2.11 19.57 3.64
CA LEU A 269 1.93 19.64 5.09
C LEU A 269 0.75 18.78 5.56
N GLY A 270 -0.35 18.77 4.81
CA GLY A 270 -1.51 17.93 5.05
C GLY A 270 -1.14 16.44 5.08
N MET A 271 -0.37 15.98 4.09
CA MET A 271 0.11 14.60 4.02
C MET A 271 1.11 14.24 5.13
N ILE A 272 1.90 15.21 5.62
CA ILE A 272 2.73 15.00 6.82
C ILE A 272 1.85 14.78 8.06
N PHE A 273 0.77 15.55 8.23
CA PHE A 273 -0.15 15.36 9.36
C PHE A 273 -0.98 14.06 9.23
N TRP A 274 -1.34 13.68 8.01
CA TRP A 274 -1.98 12.40 7.72
C TRP A 274 -1.10 11.23 8.19
N GLY A 275 0.19 11.23 7.83
CA GLY A 275 1.15 10.22 8.30
C GLY A 275 1.42 10.24 9.82
N GLN A 276 1.01 11.30 10.54
CA GLN A 276 1.03 11.36 12.00
C GLN A 276 -0.29 10.90 12.66
N GLY A 277 -1.29 10.49 11.88
CA GLY A 277 -2.63 10.16 12.36
C GLY A 277 -3.49 11.37 12.70
N GLN A 278 -3.03 12.60 12.42
CA GLN A 278 -3.78 13.84 12.69
C GLN A 278 -4.72 14.18 11.53
N LEU A 279 -5.68 13.27 11.27
CA LEU A 279 -6.53 13.28 10.09
C LEU A 279 -7.35 14.58 9.93
N VAL A 280 -7.90 15.12 11.02
CA VAL A 280 -8.68 16.38 10.99
C VAL A 280 -7.82 17.57 10.56
N ARG A 281 -6.57 17.65 11.04
CA ARG A 281 -5.62 18.69 10.62
C ARG A 281 -5.22 18.52 9.15
N ALA A 282 -4.97 17.27 8.73
CA ALA A 282 -4.67 16.95 7.35
C ALA A 282 -5.80 17.41 6.40
N ARG A 283 -7.05 17.07 6.73
CA ARG A 283 -8.24 17.50 5.98
C ARG A 283 -8.31 19.02 5.86
N ASN A 284 -8.19 19.74 6.98
CA ASN A 284 -8.32 21.19 6.98
C ASN A 284 -7.23 21.87 6.12
N LEU A 285 -5.99 21.37 6.16
CA LEU A 285 -4.89 21.88 5.32
C LEU A 285 -5.12 21.59 3.84
N LEU A 286 -5.50 20.36 3.49
CA LEU A 286 -5.80 19.98 2.10
C LEU A 286 -6.95 20.80 1.54
N SER A 287 -8.04 20.98 2.31
CA SER A 287 -9.16 21.83 1.92
C SER A 287 -8.76 23.29 1.77
N ALA A 288 -7.85 23.82 2.60
CA ALA A 288 -7.34 25.19 2.45
C ALA A 288 -6.54 25.37 1.15
N GLY A 289 -5.63 24.44 0.84
CA GLY A 289 -4.87 24.47 -0.42
C GLY A 289 -5.77 24.35 -1.66
N LEU A 290 -6.80 23.49 -1.60
CA LEU A 290 -7.73 23.29 -2.71
C LEU A 290 -8.69 24.47 -2.93
N LYS A 291 -8.95 25.30 -1.91
CA LYS A 291 -9.71 26.56 -2.06
C LYS A 291 -8.92 27.62 -2.84
N GLU A 292 -7.60 27.65 -2.67
CA GLU A 292 -6.71 28.54 -3.40
C GLU A 292 -6.58 28.10 -4.86
N ARG A 293 -6.32 26.81 -5.08
CA ARG A 293 -6.28 26.21 -6.41
C ARG A 293 -6.63 24.73 -6.34
N SER A 294 -7.65 24.33 -7.09
CA SER A 294 -8.01 22.92 -7.24
C SER A 294 -7.11 22.24 -8.28
N PHE A 295 -6.54 21.09 -7.94
CA PHE A 295 -5.71 20.26 -8.82
C PHE A 295 -5.86 18.77 -8.46
N SER A 296 -5.52 17.89 -9.39
CA SER A 296 -5.92 16.47 -9.32
C SER A 296 -5.33 15.72 -8.13
N GLU A 297 -4.02 15.88 -7.87
CA GLU A 297 -3.30 15.21 -6.78
C GLU A 297 -3.79 15.70 -5.42
N GLY A 298 -4.09 17.00 -5.29
CA GLY A 298 -4.67 17.57 -4.08
C GLY A 298 -6.04 16.98 -3.77
N GLN A 299 -6.91 16.85 -4.77
CA GLN A 299 -8.23 16.23 -4.63
C GLN A 299 -8.13 14.73 -4.30
N ALA A 300 -7.21 14.00 -4.92
CA ALA A 300 -6.95 12.59 -4.59
C ALA A 300 -6.49 12.43 -3.13
N ASN A 301 -5.54 13.25 -2.69
CA ASN A 301 -5.05 13.23 -1.31
C ASN A 301 -6.14 13.63 -0.30
N LEU A 302 -7.00 14.60 -0.61
CA LEU A 302 -8.17 14.91 0.20
C LEU A 302 -9.12 13.72 0.29
N GLY A 303 -9.38 13.03 -0.82
CA GLY A 303 -10.19 11.81 -0.85
C GLY A 303 -9.66 10.71 0.06
N ILE A 304 -8.33 10.48 0.07
CA ILE A 304 -7.68 9.51 0.96
C ILE A 304 -7.92 9.88 2.43
N VAL A 305 -7.65 11.14 2.80
CA VAL A 305 -7.86 11.60 4.19
C VAL A 305 -9.33 11.51 4.62
N LEU A 306 -10.27 11.82 3.72
CA LEU A 306 -11.71 11.71 4.00
C LEU A 306 -12.14 10.25 4.18
N SER A 307 -11.59 9.32 3.37
CA SER A 307 -11.84 7.89 3.51
C SER A 307 -11.34 7.36 4.86
N ASP A 308 -10.16 7.78 5.29
CA ASP A 308 -9.60 7.39 6.60
C ASP A 308 -10.35 8.01 7.78
N LEU A 309 -11.01 9.14 7.58
CA LEU A 309 -11.94 9.74 8.55
C LEU A 309 -13.31 9.02 8.56
N GLY A 310 -13.56 8.09 7.65
CA GLY A 310 -14.86 7.43 7.48
C GLY A 310 -15.90 8.25 6.71
N ASP A 311 -15.55 9.44 6.21
CA ASP A 311 -16.43 10.25 5.36
C ASP A 311 -16.33 9.80 3.89
N TYR A 312 -16.81 8.58 3.64
CA TYR A 312 -16.77 7.95 2.33
C TYR A 312 -17.58 8.73 1.28
N LYS A 313 -18.64 9.43 1.69
CA LYS A 313 -19.47 10.24 0.79
C LYS A 313 -18.66 11.42 0.23
N ALA A 314 -17.97 12.17 1.09
CA ALA A 314 -17.11 13.26 0.64
C ALA A 314 -15.88 12.74 -0.12
N ALA A 315 -15.31 11.60 0.29
CA ALA A 315 -14.19 10.96 -0.42
C ALA A 315 -14.55 10.63 -1.88
N VAL A 316 -15.74 10.07 -2.14
CA VAL A 316 -16.23 9.79 -3.50
C VAL A 316 -16.27 11.06 -4.36
N VAL A 317 -16.71 12.19 -3.79
CA VAL A 317 -16.76 13.48 -4.50
C VAL A 317 -15.35 13.95 -4.85
N ALA A 318 -14.42 13.92 -3.88
CA ALA A 318 -13.04 14.34 -4.08
C ALA A 318 -12.32 13.49 -5.16
N PHE A 319 -12.46 12.16 -5.13
CA PHE A 319 -11.85 11.31 -6.16
C PHE A 319 -12.46 11.52 -7.55
N LYS A 320 -13.78 11.70 -7.65
CA LYS A 320 -14.42 12.03 -8.93
C LYS A 320 -13.91 13.35 -9.49
N GLU A 321 -13.71 14.35 -8.62
CA GLU A 321 -13.16 15.64 -9.04
C GLU A 321 -11.69 15.52 -9.48
N SER A 322 -10.88 14.75 -8.74
CA SER A 322 -9.51 14.39 -9.14
C SER A 322 -9.46 13.79 -10.55
N MET A 323 -10.36 12.86 -10.86
CA MET A 323 -10.47 12.21 -12.17
C MET A 323 -10.94 13.13 -13.30
N LYS A 324 -11.73 14.18 -13.00
CA LYS A 324 -12.08 15.22 -13.98
C LYS A 324 -10.88 16.09 -14.31
N LEU A 325 -10.10 16.46 -13.29
CA LEU A 325 -8.93 17.33 -13.43
C LEU A 325 -7.77 16.62 -14.13
N ASN A 326 -7.57 15.33 -13.88
CA ASN A 326 -6.59 14.50 -14.60
C ASN A 326 -7.15 13.09 -14.86
N PRO A 327 -7.65 12.83 -16.08
CA PRO A 327 -8.15 11.50 -16.46
C PRO A 327 -7.09 10.40 -16.54
N LEU A 328 -5.80 10.75 -16.53
CA LEU A 328 -4.67 9.82 -16.64
C LEU A 328 -4.04 9.47 -15.27
N LEU A 329 -4.57 9.99 -14.17
CA LEU A 329 -4.14 9.61 -12.82
C LEU A 329 -4.81 8.28 -12.42
N ALA A 330 -4.08 7.17 -12.51
CA ALA A 330 -4.61 5.83 -12.22
C ALA A 330 -4.94 5.60 -10.73
N GLU A 331 -4.29 6.34 -9.83
CA GLU A 331 -4.45 6.29 -8.38
C GLU A 331 -5.87 6.72 -7.95
N ALA A 332 -6.44 7.74 -8.60
CA ALA A 332 -7.76 8.27 -8.26
C ALA A 332 -8.90 7.24 -8.47
N PRO A 333 -9.07 6.58 -9.63
CA PRO A 333 -10.06 5.53 -9.79
C PRO A 333 -9.76 4.31 -8.89
N LYS A 334 -8.49 3.96 -8.65
CA LYS A 334 -8.16 2.88 -7.71
C LYS A 334 -8.68 3.17 -6.29
N CYS A 335 -8.38 4.36 -5.76
CA CYS A 335 -8.83 4.76 -4.42
C CYS A 335 -10.35 4.97 -4.35
N LEU A 336 -10.97 5.43 -5.44
CA LEU A 336 -12.43 5.48 -5.55
C LEU A 336 -13.05 4.07 -5.50
N GLY A 337 -12.40 3.08 -6.12
CA GLY A 337 -12.80 1.67 -6.02
C GLY A 337 -12.76 1.16 -4.58
N ASP A 338 -11.68 1.46 -3.84
CA ASP A 338 -11.57 1.12 -2.41
C ASP A 338 -12.67 1.80 -1.58
N THR A 339 -12.98 3.05 -1.89
CA THR A 339 -14.06 3.79 -1.22
C THR A 339 -15.44 3.17 -1.49
N TYR A 340 -15.70 2.74 -2.73
CA TYR A 340 -16.93 2.02 -3.07
C TYR A 340 -17.02 0.67 -2.37
N LYS A 341 -15.90 -0.05 -2.22
CA LYS A 341 -15.85 -1.28 -1.43
C LYS A 341 -16.26 -1.03 0.03
N HIS A 342 -15.78 0.03 0.67
CA HIS A 342 -16.22 0.41 2.03
C HIS A 342 -17.71 0.74 2.11
N LEU A 343 -18.30 1.22 1.02
CA LEU A 343 -19.73 1.47 0.88
C LEU A 343 -20.55 0.22 0.45
N ASN A 344 -19.93 -0.96 0.39
CA ASN A 344 -20.53 -2.20 -0.12
C ASN A 344 -21.04 -2.12 -1.58
N ARG A 345 -20.51 -1.18 -2.37
CA ARG A 345 -20.83 -0.89 -3.78
C ARG A 345 -19.85 -1.58 -4.72
N TRP A 346 -19.89 -2.90 -4.75
CA TRP A 346 -18.85 -3.73 -5.37
C TRP A 346 -18.78 -3.62 -6.90
N ASP A 347 -19.91 -3.48 -7.59
CA ASP A 347 -19.90 -3.34 -9.05
C ASP A 347 -19.23 -2.04 -9.48
N GLU A 348 -19.49 -0.94 -8.78
CA GLU A 348 -18.78 0.32 -9.00
C GLU A 348 -17.30 0.21 -8.65
N ALA A 349 -16.94 -0.52 -7.59
CA ALA A 349 -15.55 -0.79 -7.25
C ALA A 349 -14.82 -1.52 -8.39
N ILE A 350 -15.39 -2.62 -8.89
CA ILE A 350 -14.87 -3.40 -10.02
C ILE A 350 -14.68 -2.50 -11.25
N LYS A 351 -15.68 -1.66 -11.57
CA LYS A 351 -15.61 -0.72 -12.70
C LYS A 351 -14.43 0.26 -12.55
N MET A 352 -14.21 0.77 -11.34
CA MET A 352 -13.13 1.71 -11.08
C MET A 352 -11.75 1.05 -11.09
N TYR A 353 -11.60 -0.17 -10.56
CA TYR A 353 -10.33 -0.91 -10.69
C TYR A 353 -10.00 -1.22 -12.14
N LYS A 354 -10.98 -1.65 -12.95
CA LYS A 354 -10.80 -1.82 -14.41
C LYS A 354 -10.37 -0.52 -15.10
N LYS A 355 -10.93 0.63 -14.70
CA LYS A 355 -10.51 1.94 -15.21
C LYS A 355 -9.07 2.31 -14.79
N ALA A 356 -8.67 2.01 -13.56
CA ALA A 356 -7.28 2.21 -13.13
C ALA A 356 -6.30 1.38 -13.99
N LEU A 357 -6.67 0.13 -14.28
CA LEU A 357 -5.88 -0.78 -15.11
C LEU A 357 -5.87 -0.39 -16.60
N SER A 358 -6.94 0.23 -17.12
CA SER A 358 -6.93 0.75 -18.50
C SER A 358 -6.00 1.95 -18.66
N ILE A 359 -5.79 2.74 -17.59
CA ILE A 359 -4.85 3.86 -17.57
C ILE A 359 -3.42 3.34 -17.38
N ARG A 360 -3.21 2.42 -16.42
CA ARG A 360 -1.91 1.82 -16.11
C ARG A 360 -2.05 0.29 -16.02
N PRO A 361 -1.80 -0.45 -17.12
CA PRO A 361 -1.94 -1.91 -17.16
C PRO A 361 -1.04 -2.67 -16.18
N THR A 362 0.10 -2.09 -15.79
CA THR A 362 1.03 -2.65 -14.81
C THR A 362 0.76 -2.22 -13.36
N TYR A 363 -0.43 -1.68 -13.08
CA TYR A 363 -0.82 -1.28 -11.72
C TYR A 363 -1.25 -2.50 -10.90
N TRP A 364 -0.28 -3.30 -10.46
CA TRP A 364 -0.52 -4.60 -9.82
C TRP A 364 -1.36 -4.53 -8.54
N GLU A 365 -1.28 -3.44 -7.77
CA GLU A 365 -2.15 -3.21 -6.61
C GLU A 365 -3.63 -3.13 -7.02
N ALA A 366 -3.94 -2.41 -8.11
CA ALA A 366 -5.30 -2.32 -8.64
C ALA A 366 -5.77 -3.68 -9.23
N LEU A 367 -4.86 -4.48 -9.80
CA LEU A 367 -5.17 -5.83 -10.24
C LEU A 367 -5.51 -6.74 -9.06
N ASN A 368 -4.72 -6.70 -7.99
CA ASN A 368 -5.02 -7.46 -6.76
C ASN A 368 -6.36 -7.02 -6.14
N ASP A 369 -6.65 -5.71 -6.06
CA ASP A 369 -7.93 -5.24 -5.53
C ASP A 369 -9.12 -5.62 -6.44
N LEU A 370 -8.92 -5.68 -7.77
CA LEU A 370 -9.90 -6.24 -8.71
C LEU A 370 -10.14 -7.73 -8.48
N VAL A 371 -9.08 -8.54 -8.38
CA VAL A 371 -9.18 -9.99 -8.09
C VAL A 371 -9.94 -10.22 -6.79
N HIS A 372 -9.61 -9.44 -5.75
CA HIS A 372 -10.30 -9.53 -4.47
C HIS A 372 -11.79 -9.17 -4.58
N ALA A 373 -12.14 -8.11 -5.31
CA ALA A 373 -13.54 -7.74 -5.54
C ALA A 373 -14.31 -8.79 -6.37
N LEU A 374 -13.67 -9.43 -7.35
CA LEU A 374 -14.27 -10.52 -8.12
C LEU A 374 -14.52 -11.76 -7.24
N GLN A 375 -13.61 -12.07 -6.31
CA GLN A 375 -13.79 -13.13 -5.32
C GLN A 375 -14.98 -12.84 -4.41
N HIS A 376 -15.08 -11.62 -3.86
CA HIS A 376 -16.19 -11.21 -3.01
C HIS A 376 -17.55 -11.21 -3.70
N THR A 377 -17.56 -10.98 -5.02
CA THR A 377 -18.78 -10.98 -5.81
C THR A 377 -19.08 -12.33 -6.48
N CYS A 378 -18.25 -13.35 -6.26
CA CYS A 378 -18.37 -14.68 -6.86
C CYS A 378 -18.41 -14.64 -8.41
N LYS A 379 -17.72 -13.69 -9.04
CA LYS A 379 -17.58 -13.60 -10.51
C LYS A 379 -16.39 -14.46 -10.97
N TRP A 380 -16.55 -15.78 -10.86
CA TRP A 380 -15.44 -16.73 -10.95
C TRP A 380 -14.79 -16.82 -12.34
N ASP A 381 -15.55 -16.63 -13.41
CA ASP A 381 -15.00 -16.61 -14.78
C ASP A 381 -13.97 -15.49 -14.97
N GLU A 382 -14.35 -14.26 -14.62
CA GLU A 382 -13.44 -13.12 -14.67
C GLU A 382 -12.30 -13.25 -13.65
N TRP A 383 -12.62 -13.77 -12.45
CA TRP A 383 -11.64 -13.99 -11.39
C TRP A 383 -10.49 -14.86 -11.86
N SER A 384 -10.78 -16.01 -12.49
CA SER A 384 -9.77 -16.97 -12.95
C SER A 384 -8.74 -16.32 -13.88
N THR A 385 -9.22 -15.50 -14.82
CA THR A 385 -8.38 -14.80 -15.80
C THR A 385 -7.49 -13.74 -15.14
N GLN A 386 -8.05 -12.93 -14.23
CA GLN A 386 -7.28 -11.88 -13.57
C GLN A 386 -6.31 -12.45 -12.52
N PHE A 387 -6.72 -13.49 -11.79
CA PHE A 387 -5.88 -14.16 -10.81
C PHE A 387 -4.67 -14.84 -11.46
N ALA A 388 -4.85 -15.52 -12.60
CA ALA A 388 -3.73 -16.12 -13.34
C ALA A 388 -2.65 -15.08 -13.71
N LYS A 389 -3.05 -13.87 -14.10
CA LYS A 389 -2.11 -12.76 -14.36
C LYS A 389 -1.40 -12.31 -13.09
N LEU A 390 -2.14 -12.13 -12.00
CA LEU A 390 -1.61 -11.73 -10.71
C LEU A 390 -0.61 -12.77 -10.16
N GLN A 391 -0.98 -14.04 -10.20
CA GLN A 391 -0.16 -15.17 -9.74
C GLN A 391 1.13 -15.29 -10.53
N LYS A 392 1.08 -15.14 -11.86
CA LYS A 392 2.27 -15.15 -12.72
C LYS A 392 3.23 -14.01 -12.37
N GLN A 393 2.72 -12.81 -12.08
CA GLN A 393 3.56 -11.69 -11.65
C GLN A 393 4.13 -11.91 -10.24
N LEU A 394 3.31 -12.43 -9.31
CA LEU A 394 3.74 -12.76 -7.96
C LEU A 394 4.89 -13.77 -7.97
N ALA A 395 4.75 -14.86 -8.73
CA ALA A 395 5.78 -15.88 -8.88
C ALA A 395 7.11 -15.26 -9.39
N ARG A 396 7.05 -14.48 -10.47
CA ARG A 396 8.23 -13.78 -11.03
C ARG A 396 8.93 -12.89 -10.01
N GLU A 397 8.17 -12.11 -9.25
CA GLU A 397 8.76 -11.19 -8.27
C GLU A 397 9.41 -11.97 -7.12
N LEU A 398 8.76 -13.01 -6.61
CA LEU A 398 9.30 -13.89 -5.58
C LEU A 398 10.56 -14.64 -6.05
N GLU A 399 10.55 -15.21 -7.24
CA GLU A 399 11.70 -15.91 -7.86
C GLU A 399 12.91 -14.98 -8.04
N SER A 400 12.67 -13.69 -8.32
CA SER A 400 13.73 -12.68 -8.43
C SER A 400 14.24 -12.14 -7.09
N GLY A 401 13.74 -12.63 -5.96
CA GLY A 401 14.05 -12.11 -4.62
C GLY A 401 13.43 -10.75 -4.30
N GLY A 402 12.39 -10.35 -5.04
CA GLY A 402 11.63 -9.12 -4.84
C GLY A 402 10.72 -9.16 -3.60
N GLN A 403 10.08 -8.02 -3.31
CA GLN A 403 9.13 -7.87 -2.21
C GLN A 403 7.76 -7.48 -2.78
N PRO A 404 6.89 -8.45 -3.11
CA PRO A 404 5.62 -8.20 -3.80
C PRO A 404 4.60 -7.52 -2.87
N LEU A 405 4.76 -6.21 -2.70
CA LEU A 405 3.89 -5.38 -1.86
C LEU A 405 2.50 -5.15 -2.47
N PHE A 406 2.24 -5.63 -3.69
CA PHE A 406 0.95 -5.50 -4.36
C PHE A 406 -0.07 -6.57 -3.97
N VAL A 407 0.34 -7.70 -3.38
CA VAL A 407 -0.56 -8.69 -2.77
C VAL A 407 -0.52 -8.50 -1.26
N LYS A 408 -1.67 -8.18 -0.65
CA LYS A 408 -1.77 -8.05 0.81
C LYS A 408 -1.71 -9.44 1.46
N PRO A 409 -1.07 -9.61 2.64
CA PRO A 409 -0.97 -10.93 3.27
C PRO A 409 -2.33 -11.57 3.53
N PHE A 410 -3.35 -10.80 3.96
CA PHE A 410 -4.71 -11.33 4.11
C PHE A 410 -5.31 -11.82 2.78
N HIS A 411 -5.06 -11.12 1.67
CA HIS A 411 -5.53 -11.57 0.36
C HIS A 411 -4.83 -12.88 -0.06
N ALA A 412 -3.55 -13.03 0.26
CA ALA A 412 -2.82 -14.26 -0.02
C ALA A 412 -3.44 -15.50 0.65
N LEU A 413 -4.07 -15.33 1.83
CA LEU A 413 -4.74 -16.41 2.56
C LEU A 413 -6.05 -16.87 1.91
N VAL A 414 -6.68 -16.03 1.08
CA VAL A 414 -7.97 -16.33 0.44
C VAL A 414 -7.81 -16.73 -1.03
N TYR A 415 -6.56 -16.84 -1.49
CA TYR A 415 -6.20 -17.28 -2.83
C TYR A 415 -5.62 -18.70 -2.77
N PRO A 416 -5.70 -19.47 -3.87
CA PRO A 416 -5.07 -20.79 -3.97
C PRO A 416 -3.56 -20.66 -4.19
N LEU A 417 -2.86 -20.11 -3.20
CA LEU A 417 -1.40 -19.99 -3.17
C LEU A 417 -0.80 -21.11 -2.30
N SER A 418 0.48 -21.44 -2.53
CA SER A 418 1.19 -22.35 -1.63
C SER A 418 1.51 -21.66 -0.29
N VAL A 419 1.71 -22.44 0.76
CA VAL A 419 2.05 -21.90 2.09
C VAL A 419 3.37 -21.11 2.06
N ASP A 420 4.34 -21.54 1.25
CA ASP A 420 5.59 -20.81 1.04
C ASP A 420 5.37 -19.42 0.41
N GLN A 421 4.50 -19.33 -0.60
CA GLN A 421 4.15 -18.05 -1.22
C GLN A 421 3.46 -17.12 -0.21
N MET A 422 2.54 -17.65 0.61
CA MET A 422 1.89 -16.86 1.68
C MET A 422 2.93 -16.33 2.67
N LEU A 423 3.87 -17.17 3.10
CA LEU A 423 4.94 -16.81 4.04
C LEU A 423 5.87 -15.73 3.45
N LEU A 424 6.24 -15.83 2.17
CA LEU A 424 7.10 -14.84 1.51
C LEU A 424 6.39 -13.49 1.33
N VAL A 425 5.09 -13.49 1.03
CA VAL A 425 4.28 -12.27 1.02
C VAL A 425 4.25 -11.63 2.41
N ALA A 426 4.03 -12.42 3.47
CA ALA A 426 4.05 -11.93 4.85
C ALA A 426 5.42 -11.34 5.24
N ARG A 427 6.53 -12.02 4.89
CA ARG A 427 7.91 -11.53 5.10
C ARG A 427 8.17 -10.18 4.40
N SER A 428 7.60 -9.98 3.22
CA SER A 428 7.72 -8.72 2.47
C SER A 428 7.07 -7.54 3.23
N TYR A 429 5.91 -7.78 3.83
CA TYR A 429 5.22 -6.79 4.65
C TYR A 429 5.93 -6.54 5.98
N ALA A 430 6.46 -7.58 6.63
CA ALA A 430 7.30 -7.42 7.82
C ALA A 430 8.55 -6.57 7.53
N ALA A 431 9.23 -6.81 6.40
CA ALA A 431 10.39 -6.03 5.98
C ALA A 431 10.01 -4.55 5.72
N ARG A 432 8.83 -4.30 5.14
CA ARG A 432 8.28 -2.95 5.00
C ARG A 432 8.04 -2.29 6.36
N ALA A 433 7.42 -2.97 7.32
CA ALA A 433 7.18 -2.43 8.65
C ALA A 433 8.48 -2.05 9.39
N ILE A 434 9.52 -2.90 9.28
CA ILE A 434 10.86 -2.61 9.81
C ILE A 434 11.46 -1.35 9.19
N ARG A 435 11.39 -1.22 7.85
CA ARG A 435 11.90 -0.05 7.13
C ARG A 435 11.20 1.24 7.52
N LEU A 436 9.86 1.21 7.61
CA LEU A 436 9.07 2.37 8.05
C LEU A 436 9.42 2.76 9.49
N THR A 437 9.52 1.77 10.38
CA THR A 437 9.81 2.01 11.80
C THR A 437 11.22 2.54 12.03
N ARG A 438 12.25 2.01 11.34
CA ARG A 438 13.64 2.48 11.46
C ARG A 438 13.81 3.96 11.13
N SER A 439 13.00 4.49 10.21
CA SER A 439 13.02 5.93 9.93
C SER A 439 12.60 6.73 11.17
N LEU A 440 11.48 6.37 11.79
CA LEU A 440 10.89 7.07 12.93
C LEU A 440 11.58 6.78 14.28
N LEU A 441 12.25 5.62 14.39
CA LEU A 441 12.92 5.14 15.59
C LEU A 441 14.30 4.53 15.22
N PRO A 442 15.35 5.34 15.03
CA PRO A 442 16.66 4.85 14.57
C PRO A 442 17.38 3.94 15.56
N LYS A 443 17.08 4.10 16.86
CA LYS A 443 17.62 3.25 17.93
C LYS A 443 16.51 2.36 18.47
N PRO A 444 16.74 1.03 18.62
CA PRO A 444 15.77 0.14 19.24
C PRO A 444 15.36 0.64 20.64
N MET A 445 14.12 0.38 21.04
CA MET A 445 13.69 0.66 22.40
C MET A 445 14.47 -0.22 23.38
N LYS A 446 14.86 0.35 24.53
CA LYS A 446 15.42 -0.46 25.63
C LYS A 446 14.26 -1.22 26.27
N THR A 447 14.30 -2.54 26.16
CA THR A 447 13.25 -3.45 26.65
C THR A 447 13.63 -4.17 27.92
N THR A 448 14.90 -4.14 28.36
CA THR A 448 15.36 -4.93 29.50
C THR A 448 14.57 -4.61 30.76
N ILE A 449 13.69 -5.54 31.14
CA ILE A 449 12.86 -5.48 32.34
C ILE A 449 13.28 -6.66 33.20
N ALA A 450 13.89 -6.37 34.34
CA ALA A 450 14.16 -7.41 35.33
C ALA A 450 12.85 -7.85 35.99
N LEU A 451 12.45 -9.09 35.75
CA LEU A 451 11.39 -9.75 36.53
C LEU A 451 12.03 -10.30 37.81
N THR A 452 11.83 -9.59 38.93
CA THR A 452 12.15 -10.12 40.26
C THR A 452 11.10 -11.16 40.65
N SER A 453 11.47 -12.20 41.40
CA SER A 453 10.59 -13.32 41.82
C SER A 453 9.27 -12.94 42.52
N LYS A 454 9.10 -11.68 42.92
CA LYS A 454 7.89 -11.12 43.57
C LYS A 454 6.92 -10.38 42.62
N LYS A 455 7.19 -10.30 41.31
CA LYS A 455 6.38 -9.52 40.35
C LYS A 455 5.56 -10.40 39.40
N LYS A 456 4.34 -9.93 39.09
CA LYS A 456 3.44 -10.56 38.09
C LYS A 456 3.97 -10.39 36.67
N LEU A 457 3.68 -11.38 35.81
CA LEU A 457 3.95 -11.30 34.38
C LEU A 457 2.96 -10.33 33.71
N ARG A 458 3.45 -9.15 33.35
CA ARG A 458 2.73 -8.15 32.55
C ARG A 458 2.53 -8.60 31.10
N VAL A 459 1.27 -8.82 30.72
CA VAL A 459 0.85 -9.24 29.37
C VAL A 459 0.05 -8.10 28.73
N GLY A 460 0.44 -7.68 27.54
CA GLY A 460 -0.25 -6.63 26.79
C GLY A 460 -0.95 -7.18 25.56
N TRP A 461 -2.19 -6.79 25.31
CA TRP A 461 -3.00 -7.20 24.16
C TRP A 461 -3.19 -6.01 23.22
N VAL A 462 -2.77 -6.11 21.96
CA VAL A 462 -2.91 -5.03 20.97
C VAL A 462 -3.96 -5.43 19.94
N SER A 463 -5.01 -4.61 19.77
CA SER A 463 -6.06 -4.86 18.80
C SER A 463 -6.65 -3.59 18.21
N SER A 464 -7.03 -3.61 16.93
CA SER A 464 -7.86 -2.60 16.26
C SER A 464 -9.36 -2.91 16.30
N ASN A 465 -9.73 -4.02 16.93
CA ASN A 465 -11.05 -4.63 16.87
C ASN A 465 -11.67 -4.78 18.26
N ILE A 466 -11.40 -3.83 19.17
CA ILE A 466 -12.07 -3.76 20.48
C ILE A 466 -13.47 -3.14 20.29
N GLY A 467 -14.52 -3.76 20.84
CA GLY A 467 -15.91 -3.29 20.69
C GLY A 467 -16.80 -4.24 19.89
N ASP A 468 -17.73 -3.72 19.08
CA ASP A 468 -18.65 -4.55 18.25
C ASP A 468 -17.94 -5.14 17.03
N HIS A 469 -17.17 -6.20 17.29
CA HIS A 469 -16.42 -6.95 16.29
C HIS A 469 -16.30 -8.42 16.71
N SER A 470 -16.20 -9.33 15.74
CA SER A 470 -16.13 -10.79 15.96
C SER A 470 -15.06 -11.20 16.98
N LEU A 471 -13.86 -10.63 16.88
CA LEU A 471 -12.77 -10.82 17.84
C LEU A 471 -13.21 -10.51 19.29
N SER A 472 -13.81 -9.34 19.52
CA SER A 472 -14.23 -8.93 20.86
C SER A 472 -15.37 -9.80 21.40
N HIS A 473 -16.30 -10.20 20.55
CA HIS A 473 -17.37 -11.14 20.93
C HIS A 473 -16.84 -12.50 21.42
N LEU A 474 -15.62 -12.89 20.99
CA LEU A 474 -14.98 -14.15 21.37
C LEU A 474 -14.00 -14.01 22.54
N MET A 475 -13.53 -12.79 22.84
CA MET A 475 -12.40 -12.58 23.77
C MET A 475 -12.71 -11.70 24.97
N SER A 476 -13.92 -11.13 25.08
CA SER A 476 -14.22 -10.09 26.07
C SER A 476 -13.84 -10.50 27.49
N SER A 477 -14.21 -11.71 27.94
CA SER A 477 -13.82 -12.18 29.29
C SER A 477 -12.35 -12.58 29.42
N VAL A 478 -11.67 -12.96 28.33
CA VAL A 478 -10.25 -13.40 28.34
C VAL A 478 -9.37 -12.36 29.03
N PHE A 479 -9.58 -11.08 28.71
CA PHE A 479 -8.77 -9.98 29.25
C PHE A 479 -8.84 -9.85 30.77
N SER A 480 -9.95 -10.28 31.40
CA SER A 480 -10.16 -10.22 32.85
C SER A 480 -10.02 -11.57 33.58
N SER A 481 -10.02 -12.69 32.85
CA SER A 481 -10.01 -14.04 33.44
C SER A 481 -8.63 -14.58 33.82
N HIS A 482 -7.56 -13.81 33.59
CA HIS A 482 -6.20 -14.21 33.91
C HIS A 482 -6.00 -14.50 35.42
N GLY A 483 -5.14 -15.48 35.72
CA GLY A 483 -4.80 -15.87 37.08
C GLY A 483 -3.97 -14.84 37.84
N GLN A 484 -3.75 -15.06 39.14
CA GLN A 484 -3.07 -14.10 40.02
C GLN A 484 -1.63 -13.76 39.59
N LYS A 485 -0.98 -14.62 38.79
CA LYS A 485 0.39 -14.44 38.31
C LYS A 485 0.50 -13.48 37.12
N ILE A 486 -0.59 -13.16 36.44
CA ILE A 486 -0.60 -12.28 35.26
C ILE A 486 -1.24 -10.93 35.59
N GLU A 487 -0.66 -9.87 35.03
CA GLU A 487 -1.21 -8.52 35.03
C GLU A 487 -1.50 -8.14 33.56
N ALA A 488 -2.78 -8.10 33.16
CA ALA A 488 -3.19 -7.89 31.78
C ALA A 488 -3.43 -6.41 31.44
N PHE A 489 -3.04 -6.00 30.24
CA PHE A 489 -3.23 -4.66 29.70
C PHE A 489 -3.83 -4.73 28.30
N VAL A 490 -4.81 -3.88 27.98
CA VAL A 490 -5.41 -3.80 26.64
C VAL A 490 -5.05 -2.47 25.96
N PHE A 491 -4.50 -2.57 24.76
CA PHE A 491 -4.11 -1.45 23.90
C PHE A 491 -4.98 -1.43 22.63
N ALA A 492 -6.08 -0.68 22.69
CA ALA A 492 -7.02 -0.52 21.57
C ALA A 492 -6.50 0.50 20.54
N LEU A 493 -6.42 0.12 19.25
CA LEU A 493 -6.01 0.99 18.14
C LEU A 493 -7.18 1.82 17.55
N ASN A 494 -8.42 1.52 17.97
CA ASN A 494 -9.67 2.13 17.57
C ASN A 494 -10.34 2.93 18.72
N GLY A 495 -11.24 3.87 18.34
CA GLY A 495 -12.39 4.36 19.14
C GLY A 495 -12.18 5.19 20.42
N ASP A 496 -13.02 6.22 20.62
CA ASP A 496 -13.04 7.07 21.83
C ASP A 496 -13.84 6.46 23.03
N ASN A 497 -14.51 5.31 22.83
CA ASN A 497 -15.39 4.67 23.83
C ASN A 497 -14.97 3.25 24.27
N ASP A 498 -13.78 2.79 23.85
CA ASP A 498 -13.31 1.44 24.17
C ASP A 498 -12.57 1.36 25.52
N PRO A 499 -12.62 0.20 26.23
CA PRO A 499 -11.99 0.00 27.55
C PRO A 499 -10.45 0.01 27.55
N GLY A 500 -9.81 0.30 26.40
CA GLY A 500 -8.36 0.41 26.28
C GLY A 500 -7.79 1.68 26.93
N ASP A 501 -6.47 1.68 27.18
CA ASP A 501 -5.79 2.84 27.77
C ASP A 501 -6.01 4.11 26.90
N PRO A 502 -6.71 5.15 27.41
CA PRO A 502 -7.05 6.35 26.64
C PRO A 502 -5.81 7.11 26.17
N ILE A 503 -4.65 6.89 26.82
CA ILE A 503 -3.36 7.46 26.42
C ILE A 503 -2.96 6.98 25.03
N TRP A 504 -3.46 5.85 24.54
CA TRP A 504 -3.07 5.27 23.25
C TRP A 504 -3.82 5.83 22.04
N ARG A 505 -5.00 6.43 22.26
CA ARG A 505 -5.93 6.85 21.19
C ARG A 505 -5.26 7.84 20.22
N ASN A 506 -5.52 7.68 18.93
CA ASN A 506 -5.04 8.56 17.85
C ASN A 506 -3.50 8.71 17.75
N LYS A 507 -2.74 7.73 18.23
CA LYS A 507 -1.28 7.68 18.08
C LYS A 507 -0.85 6.90 16.84
N SER A 508 0.27 7.32 16.24
CA SER A 508 0.97 6.48 15.25
C SER A 508 1.54 5.22 15.90
N GLY A 509 1.90 4.20 15.12
CA GLY A 509 2.39 2.92 15.69
C GLY A 509 3.62 3.10 16.58
N VAL A 510 4.58 3.93 16.18
CA VAL A 510 5.79 4.22 17.00
C VAL A 510 5.48 4.99 18.27
N GLN A 511 4.51 5.91 18.24
CA GLN A 511 4.06 6.62 19.43
C GLN A 511 3.34 5.67 20.39
N GLY A 512 2.56 4.74 19.84
CA GLY A 512 2.02 3.60 20.55
C GLY A 512 3.12 2.80 21.24
N ALA A 513 4.10 2.29 20.50
CA ALA A 513 5.20 1.50 21.06
C ALA A 513 5.86 2.14 22.30
N LYS A 514 5.99 3.47 22.36
CA LYS A 514 6.49 4.20 23.55
C LYS A 514 5.59 4.05 24.78
N VAL A 515 4.27 4.03 24.60
CA VAL A 515 3.29 3.79 25.66
C VAL A 515 3.43 2.35 26.18
N VAL A 516 3.49 1.34 25.30
CA VAL A 516 3.74 -0.06 25.69
C VAL A 516 5.04 -0.17 26.48
N ASN A 517 6.13 0.40 25.97
CA ASN A 517 7.44 0.33 26.63
C ASN A 517 7.44 1.04 28.00
N LYS A 518 6.69 2.14 28.17
CA LYS A 518 6.52 2.82 29.47
C LYS A 518 5.77 1.95 30.49
N LYS A 519 4.83 1.12 30.04
CA LYS A 519 4.07 0.18 30.90
C LYS A 519 4.89 -1.05 31.30
N LYS A 520 6.08 -1.23 30.72
CA LYS A 520 6.99 -2.35 31.02
C LYS A 520 6.32 -3.72 30.80
N ILE A 521 5.66 -3.86 29.65
CA ILE A 521 5.07 -5.12 29.22
C ILE A 521 6.20 -6.13 28.95
N HIS A 522 6.01 -7.37 29.43
CA HIS A 522 6.97 -8.47 29.24
C HIS A 522 6.63 -9.28 27.99
N VAL A 523 5.35 -9.62 27.83
CA VAL A 523 4.81 -10.33 26.66
C VAL A 523 3.75 -9.47 25.99
N LEU A 524 3.98 -9.10 24.74
CA LEU A 524 3.03 -8.31 23.94
C LEU A 524 2.38 -9.21 22.89
N ILE A 525 1.05 -9.30 22.90
CA ILE A 525 0.26 -10.17 22.05
C ILE A 525 -0.41 -9.34 20.95
N ASP A 526 -0.20 -9.73 19.69
CA ASP A 526 -0.81 -9.16 18.49
C ASP A 526 -2.12 -9.89 18.16
N LEU A 527 -3.24 -9.17 18.24
CA LEU A 527 -4.58 -9.64 17.84
C LEU A 527 -5.03 -9.09 16.48
N VAL A 528 -4.11 -8.56 15.68
CA VAL A 528 -4.41 -7.92 14.39
C VAL A 528 -3.67 -8.59 13.23
N GLY A 529 -2.35 -8.72 13.34
CA GLY A 529 -1.47 -9.13 12.24
C GLY A 529 -1.63 -8.24 11.00
N TYR A 530 -2.00 -8.83 9.86
CA TYR A 530 -2.16 -8.12 8.58
C TYR A 530 -3.62 -7.89 8.16
N THR A 531 -4.52 -7.79 9.13
CA THR A 531 -5.94 -7.46 8.90
C THR A 531 -6.23 -5.96 9.06
N GLY A 532 -7.50 -5.56 9.11
CA GLY A 532 -7.90 -4.15 9.22
C GLY A 532 -7.26 -3.46 10.43
N GLY A 533 -6.58 -2.33 10.20
CA GLY A 533 -5.79 -1.63 11.24
C GLY A 533 -4.39 -2.19 11.49
N GLY A 534 -3.99 -3.24 10.77
CA GLY A 534 -2.71 -3.93 10.92
C GLY A 534 -1.48 -3.07 10.64
N GLU A 535 -1.56 -2.05 9.78
CA GLU A 535 -0.40 -1.18 9.49
C GLU A 535 0.16 -0.52 10.77
N ARG A 536 -0.74 0.01 11.61
CA ARG A 536 -0.39 0.61 12.90
C ARG A 536 0.11 -0.43 13.91
N ALA A 537 -0.54 -1.60 13.97
CA ALA A 537 -0.10 -2.69 14.84
C ALA A 537 1.33 -3.14 14.46
N ASN A 538 1.58 -3.39 13.17
CA ASN A 538 2.87 -3.85 12.67
C ASN A 538 4.01 -2.87 12.98
N GLU A 539 3.78 -1.56 12.93
CA GLU A 539 4.75 -0.55 13.38
C GLU A 539 5.04 -0.63 14.88
N VAL A 540 4.04 -0.94 15.72
CA VAL A 540 4.22 -1.14 17.17
C VAL A 540 5.16 -2.31 17.40
N PHE A 541 4.86 -3.48 16.82
CA PHE A 541 5.65 -4.69 17.01
C PHE A 541 7.04 -4.58 16.36
N ALA A 542 7.15 -3.93 15.19
CA ALA A 542 8.45 -3.66 14.56
C ALA A 542 9.33 -2.70 15.40
N SER A 543 8.72 -1.87 16.25
CA SER A 543 9.44 -0.99 17.19
C SER A 543 10.03 -1.74 18.38
N LYS A 544 9.65 -3.02 18.58
CA LYS A 544 10.08 -3.89 19.66
C LYS A 544 9.97 -3.24 21.06
N PRO A 545 8.77 -2.82 21.50
CA PRO A 545 8.60 -2.18 22.80
C PRO A 545 8.62 -3.16 23.99
N SER A 546 8.56 -4.47 23.74
CA SER A 546 8.51 -5.57 24.70
C SER A 546 9.60 -6.60 24.42
N GLU A 547 9.99 -7.38 25.43
CA GLU A 547 11.00 -8.45 25.33
C GLU A 547 10.51 -9.63 24.48
N LEU A 548 9.30 -10.11 24.77
CA LEU A 548 8.62 -11.13 23.97
C LEU A 548 7.41 -10.52 23.26
N GLN A 549 7.25 -10.92 21.99
CA GLN A 549 6.12 -10.57 21.15
C GLN A 549 5.52 -11.84 20.53
N THR A 550 4.20 -11.96 20.62
CA THR A 550 3.46 -13.18 20.28
C THR A 550 2.30 -12.85 19.35
N SER A 551 2.14 -13.57 18.24
CA SER A 551 0.96 -13.47 17.37
C SER A 551 -0.16 -14.37 17.87
N TYR A 552 -1.40 -13.89 17.80
CA TYR A 552 -2.57 -14.70 18.14
C TYR A 552 -3.85 -14.29 17.40
N MET A 553 -4.53 -15.27 16.81
CA MET A 553 -5.92 -15.26 16.30
C MET A 553 -6.30 -14.25 15.20
N GLY A 554 -5.89 -12.97 15.31
CA GLY A 554 -6.28 -11.90 14.39
C GLY A 554 -5.82 -12.11 12.95
N PHE A 555 -4.71 -12.83 12.74
CA PHE A 555 -4.21 -13.21 11.43
C PHE A 555 -3.85 -14.71 11.44
N CYS A 556 -4.63 -15.50 10.71
CA CYS A 556 -4.55 -16.97 10.77
C CYS A 556 -3.47 -17.56 9.85
N ALA A 557 -2.26 -17.04 9.95
CA ALA A 557 -1.06 -17.54 9.29
C ALA A 557 0.18 -16.92 9.94
N SER A 558 1.36 -17.45 9.60
CA SER A 558 2.65 -16.87 9.95
C SER A 558 2.73 -15.38 9.60
N THR A 559 3.16 -14.55 10.55
CA THR A 559 3.40 -13.12 10.30
C THR A 559 4.62 -12.90 9.41
N GLY A 560 5.49 -13.91 9.25
CA GLY A 560 6.76 -13.78 8.54
C GLY A 560 7.71 -12.76 9.19
N ALA A 561 7.40 -12.29 10.40
CA ALA A 561 8.04 -11.13 10.98
C ALA A 561 9.17 -11.54 11.93
N PRO A 562 10.42 -11.10 11.71
CA PRO A 562 11.54 -11.44 12.60
C PRO A 562 11.45 -10.72 13.96
N TYR A 563 10.47 -9.83 14.13
CA TYR A 563 10.14 -9.21 15.40
C TYR A 563 9.06 -9.97 16.18
N MET A 564 8.41 -10.99 15.63
CA MET A 564 7.46 -11.85 16.33
C MET A 564 8.16 -13.15 16.73
N GLN A 565 8.29 -13.42 18.04
CA GLN A 565 9.01 -14.61 18.52
C GLN A 565 8.11 -15.83 18.54
N HIS A 566 6.87 -15.64 19.00
CA HIS A 566 5.95 -16.74 19.26
C HIS A 566 4.64 -16.59 18.49
N MET A 567 3.95 -17.70 18.30
CA MET A 567 2.55 -17.74 17.86
C MET A 567 1.78 -18.72 18.73
N ILE A 568 0.62 -18.30 19.22
CA ILE A 568 -0.31 -19.20 19.92
C ILE A 568 -1.09 -20.00 18.89
N ALA A 569 -1.01 -21.32 18.98
CA ALA A 569 -1.59 -22.28 18.05
C ALA A 569 -1.99 -23.57 18.80
N ASP A 570 -2.38 -24.61 18.06
CA ASP A 570 -2.63 -25.96 18.57
C ASP A 570 -2.09 -27.00 17.56
N ARG A 571 -2.08 -28.27 17.96
CA ARG A 571 -1.50 -29.36 17.15
C ARG A 571 -2.29 -29.68 15.88
N VAL A 572 -3.53 -29.18 15.77
CA VAL A 572 -4.39 -29.39 14.61
C VAL A 572 -4.14 -28.32 13.56
N VAL A 573 -4.16 -27.03 13.94
CA VAL A 573 -3.94 -25.92 13.02
C VAL A 573 -2.48 -25.74 12.62
N ALA A 574 -1.55 -26.12 13.50
CA ALA A 574 -0.13 -26.12 13.27
C ALA A 574 0.50 -27.45 13.73
N PRO A 575 0.28 -28.54 12.96
CA PRO A 575 0.92 -29.82 13.23
C PRO A 575 2.45 -29.67 13.27
N PRO A 576 3.17 -30.47 14.09
CA PRO A 576 4.63 -30.40 14.17
C PRO A 576 5.34 -30.47 12.80
N ASP A 577 4.82 -31.28 11.87
CA ASP A 577 5.38 -31.43 10.53
C ASP A 577 5.29 -30.14 9.70
N PHE A 578 4.39 -29.22 10.05
CA PHE A 578 4.18 -27.94 9.37
C PHE A 578 4.92 -26.78 10.03
N GLN A 579 5.83 -27.06 10.98
CA GLN A 579 6.60 -26.03 11.66
C GLN A 579 7.35 -25.09 10.69
N SER A 580 7.85 -25.61 9.57
CA SER A 580 8.56 -24.83 8.54
C SER A 580 7.70 -23.73 7.90
N HIS A 581 6.37 -23.85 7.98
CA HIS A 581 5.41 -22.86 7.47
C HIS A 581 5.35 -21.60 8.34
N PHE A 582 5.93 -21.63 9.55
CA PHE A 582 5.88 -20.54 10.52
C PHE A 582 7.25 -19.91 10.71
N SER A 583 7.27 -18.58 10.79
CA SER A 583 8.49 -17.85 11.19
C SER A 583 8.66 -17.83 12.71
N GLU A 584 7.54 -17.91 13.41
CA GLU A 584 7.41 -17.89 14.85
C GLU A 584 7.59 -19.29 15.44
N LYS A 585 8.02 -19.34 16.70
CA LYS A 585 7.94 -20.56 17.50
C LYS A 585 6.52 -20.76 18.02
N LEU A 586 6.02 -21.98 17.97
CA LEU A 586 4.63 -22.28 18.31
C LEU A 586 4.48 -22.53 19.82
N LEU A 587 3.50 -21.84 20.42
CA LEU A 587 2.94 -22.13 21.75
C LEU A 587 1.67 -22.95 21.51
N LEU A 588 1.76 -24.27 21.66
CA LEU A 588 0.71 -25.23 21.34
C LEU A 588 -0.18 -25.48 22.55
N LEU A 589 -1.43 -25.02 22.48
CA LEU A 589 -2.48 -25.27 23.45
C LEU A 589 -3.05 -26.70 23.30
N PRO A 590 -3.58 -27.32 24.38
CA PRO A 590 -3.90 -28.75 24.40
C PRO A 590 -5.14 -29.16 23.62
N HIS A 591 -6.11 -28.26 23.44
CA HIS A 591 -7.38 -28.52 22.75
C HIS A 591 -7.42 -27.71 21.45
N SER A 592 -8.09 -26.56 21.46
CA SER A 592 -8.05 -25.58 20.37
C SER A 592 -7.26 -24.34 20.78
N TYR A 593 -6.55 -23.76 19.83
CA TYR A 593 -5.97 -22.43 19.97
C TYR A 593 -7.06 -21.35 19.95
N PHE A 594 -8.21 -21.65 19.35
CA PHE A 594 -9.27 -20.69 19.10
C PHE A 594 -10.11 -20.52 20.36
N CYS A 595 -10.10 -19.32 20.94
CA CYS A 595 -10.93 -19.00 22.10
C CYS A 595 -12.32 -18.51 21.66
N ASN A 596 -13.28 -18.62 22.57
CA ASN A 596 -14.60 -18.01 22.46
C ASN A 596 -15.11 -17.71 23.88
N ASP A 597 -16.18 -16.93 23.98
CA ASP A 597 -16.68 -16.39 25.26
C ASP A 597 -18.14 -16.79 25.55
N HIS A 598 -18.65 -17.77 24.80
CA HIS A 598 -20.08 -18.05 24.75
C HIS A 598 -20.69 -18.49 26.09
N ARG A 599 -19.93 -19.22 26.92
CA ARG A 599 -20.39 -19.72 28.23
C ARG A 599 -20.38 -18.64 29.31
N GLN A 600 -19.59 -17.58 29.12
CA GLN A 600 -19.36 -16.50 30.08
C GLN A 600 -20.23 -15.29 29.76
N GLN A 601 -20.76 -15.21 28.55
CA GLN A 601 -21.83 -14.27 28.18
C GLN A 601 -23.19 -14.71 28.73
N PRO A 602 -24.16 -13.78 28.92
CA PRO A 602 -25.47 -14.09 29.48
C PRO A 602 -26.11 -15.33 28.85
N SER A 603 -26.63 -16.21 29.72
CA SER A 603 -27.02 -17.59 29.41
C SER A 603 -27.81 -17.74 28.12
N TRP A 604 -27.16 -18.37 27.14
CA TRP A 604 -27.76 -18.92 25.92
C TRP A 604 -28.53 -20.23 26.19
N ALA A 605 -28.36 -20.82 27.37
CA ALA A 605 -29.01 -22.09 27.73
C ALA A 605 -30.52 -21.94 27.96
N ASP A 606 -31.00 -20.70 28.07
CA ASP A 606 -32.40 -20.36 28.39
C ASP A 606 -33.19 -19.79 27.18
N ILE A 607 -32.75 -20.03 25.94
CA ILE A 607 -33.53 -19.63 24.76
C ILE A 607 -34.84 -20.43 24.74
N PRO A 608 -36.01 -19.78 24.85
CA PRO A 608 -37.28 -20.49 24.76
C PRO A 608 -37.37 -21.17 23.40
N SER A 609 -37.81 -22.43 23.37
CA SER A 609 -38.03 -23.19 22.12
C SER A 609 -38.95 -22.46 21.13
N SER A 610 -39.83 -21.59 21.64
CA SER A 610 -40.70 -20.72 20.83
C SER A 610 -39.96 -19.70 19.95
N ARG A 611 -38.70 -19.36 20.27
CA ARG A 611 -37.88 -18.43 19.46
C ARG A 611 -37.12 -19.13 18.33
N VAL A 612 -36.79 -20.41 18.50
CA VAL A 612 -36.08 -21.21 17.50
C VAL A 612 -37.12 -21.87 16.59
N SER A 613 -37.73 -21.08 15.70
CA SER A 613 -38.73 -21.55 14.75
C SER A 613 -38.47 -21.01 13.36
N ARG A 614 -38.59 -21.88 12.34
CA ARG A 614 -38.50 -21.46 10.93
C ARG A 614 -39.51 -20.36 10.58
N LYS A 615 -40.67 -20.31 11.27
CA LYS A 615 -41.70 -19.28 11.08
C LYS A 615 -41.24 -17.86 11.42
N ASN A 616 -40.20 -17.73 12.25
CA ASN A 616 -39.66 -16.44 12.64
C ASN A 616 -38.72 -15.83 11.58
N PHE A 617 -38.38 -16.60 10.54
CA PHE A 617 -37.44 -16.21 9.49
C PHE A 617 -38.09 -16.39 8.12
N ALA A 618 -38.54 -15.28 7.54
CA ALA A 618 -39.35 -15.29 6.31
C ALA A 618 -38.62 -15.91 5.11
N GLU A 619 -37.29 -15.97 5.12
CA GLU A 619 -36.49 -16.63 4.09
C GLU A 619 -36.56 -18.17 4.16
N LEU A 620 -36.96 -18.75 5.29
CA LEU A 620 -36.91 -20.19 5.49
C LEU A 620 -38.21 -20.89 5.06
N PRO A 621 -38.11 -22.02 4.34
CA PRO A 621 -39.28 -22.85 4.06
C PRO A 621 -39.69 -23.67 5.30
N ALA A 622 -40.97 -24.06 5.32
CA ALA A 622 -41.55 -24.81 6.43
C ALA A 622 -40.94 -26.21 6.62
N HIS A 623 -40.46 -26.84 5.54
CA HIS A 623 -39.93 -28.21 5.52
C HIS A 623 -38.65 -28.30 4.68
N GLY A 624 -37.96 -29.43 4.76
CA GLY A 624 -36.72 -29.70 4.02
C GLY A 624 -35.47 -29.57 4.89
N ILE A 625 -34.38 -30.20 4.44
CA ILE A 625 -33.09 -30.20 5.14
C ILE A 625 -32.35 -28.90 4.84
N LEU A 626 -31.87 -28.20 5.87
CA LEU A 626 -31.13 -26.95 5.77
C LEU A 626 -29.63 -27.19 5.92
N LEU A 627 -28.92 -27.23 4.80
CA LEU A 627 -27.47 -27.24 4.73
C LEU A 627 -26.97 -25.80 4.78
N ALA A 628 -26.45 -25.35 5.91
CA ALA A 628 -26.08 -23.96 6.13
C ALA A 628 -24.59 -23.68 5.87
N CYS A 629 -24.29 -22.50 5.36
CA CYS A 629 -22.95 -21.91 5.37
C CYS A 629 -23.07 -20.39 5.54
N PHE A 630 -22.87 -19.91 6.77
CA PHE A 630 -22.93 -18.47 7.09
C PHE A 630 -21.59 -17.76 6.99
N ASN A 631 -20.68 -18.31 6.20
CA ASN A 631 -19.45 -17.64 5.82
C ASN A 631 -19.75 -16.51 4.83
N GLN A 632 -18.93 -15.46 4.83
CA GLN A 632 -18.97 -14.49 3.74
C GLN A 632 -18.67 -15.20 2.41
N LEU A 633 -19.37 -14.80 1.36
CA LEU A 633 -19.40 -15.55 0.10
C LEU A 633 -18.02 -15.63 -0.60
N TYR A 634 -17.10 -14.71 -0.29
CA TYR A 634 -15.73 -14.77 -0.79
C TYR A 634 -14.97 -16.05 -0.37
N LYS A 635 -15.39 -16.74 0.71
CA LYS A 635 -14.77 -17.99 1.17
C LYS A 635 -15.19 -19.21 0.35
N ILE A 636 -16.24 -19.08 -0.47
CA ILE A 636 -16.74 -20.14 -1.33
C ILE A 636 -15.98 -20.09 -2.65
N ASP A 637 -15.24 -21.15 -2.95
CA ASP A 637 -14.55 -21.33 -4.21
C ASP A 637 -15.32 -22.29 -5.14
N PRO A 638 -15.04 -22.29 -6.46
CA PRO A 638 -15.77 -23.13 -7.41
C PRO A 638 -15.75 -24.62 -7.08
N LEU A 639 -14.68 -25.12 -6.44
CA LEU A 639 -14.51 -26.55 -6.16
C LEU A 639 -15.47 -27.01 -5.07
N VAL A 640 -15.51 -26.32 -3.92
CA VAL A 640 -16.44 -26.69 -2.84
C VAL A 640 -17.90 -26.45 -3.27
N PHE A 641 -18.18 -25.40 -4.02
CA PHE A 641 -19.52 -25.14 -4.53
C PHE A 641 -19.99 -26.25 -5.47
N GLN A 642 -19.11 -26.77 -6.32
CA GLN A 642 -19.42 -27.94 -7.15
C GLN A 642 -19.78 -29.16 -6.31
N THR A 643 -19.05 -29.42 -5.22
CA THR A 643 -19.38 -30.51 -4.28
C THR A 643 -20.75 -30.30 -3.64
N TRP A 644 -21.08 -29.09 -3.20
CA TRP A 644 -22.41 -28.78 -2.67
C TRP A 644 -23.51 -29.01 -3.70
N MET A 645 -23.30 -28.66 -4.96
CA MET A 645 -24.28 -28.93 -6.02
C MET A 645 -24.49 -30.45 -6.24
N LYS A 646 -23.45 -31.28 -6.08
CA LYS A 646 -23.60 -32.75 -6.13
C LYS A 646 -24.43 -33.26 -4.96
N ILE A 647 -24.14 -32.80 -3.73
CA ILE A 647 -24.93 -33.14 -2.53
C ILE A 647 -26.39 -32.75 -2.74
N LEU A 648 -26.65 -31.54 -3.23
CA LEU A 648 -28.02 -31.09 -3.50
C LEU A 648 -28.72 -32.01 -4.52
N LYS A 649 -28.05 -32.43 -5.60
CA LYS A 649 -28.64 -33.38 -6.57
C LYS A 649 -28.99 -34.73 -5.96
N GLN A 650 -28.18 -35.22 -5.02
CA GLN A 650 -28.44 -36.48 -4.30
C GLN A 650 -29.58 -36.36 -3.29
N HIS A 651 -29.85 -35.16 -2.77
CA HIS A 651 -30.88 -34.89 -1.77
C HIS A 651 -31.91 -33.87 -2.28
N PRO A 652 -32.97 -34.29 -2.98
CA PRO A 652 -33.94 -33.38 -3.62
C PRO A 652 -34.64 -32.41 -2.66
N HIS A 653 -34.79 -32.80 -1.38
CA HIS A 653 -35.43 -31.99 -0.33
C HIS A 653 -34.47 -31.12 0.48
N ALA A 654 -33.17 -31.18 0.18
CA ALA A 654 -32.17 -30.34 0.84
C ALA A 654 -32.10 -28.95 0.21
N LEU A 655 -31.76 -27.96 1.02
CA LEU A 655 -31.61 -26.57 0.63
C LEU A 655 -30.25 -26.09 1.11
N LEU A 656 -29.59 -25.30 0.28
CA LEU A 656 -28.35 -24.64 0.66
C LEU A 656 -28.65 -23.23 1.16
N TRP A 657 -28.33 -22.98 2.42
CA TRP A 657 -28.63 -21.73 3.10
C TRP A 657 -27.36 -20.91 3.34
N LEU A 658 -27.22 -19.82 2.62
CA LEU A 658 -26.01 -18.99 2.59
C LEU A 658 -26.24 -17.63 3.24
N LEU A 659 -25.14 -16.96 3.61
CA LEU A 659 -25.17 -15.55 4.02
C LEU A 659 -25.30 -14.63 2.79
N GLU A 660 -26.25 -13.70 2.82
CA GLU A 660 -26.39 -12.61 1.85
C GLU A 660 -25.32 -11.53 2.09
N PHE A 661 -24.06 -11.83 1.81
CA PHE A 661 -22.99 -10.84 1.95
C PHE A 661 -21.81 -11.05 0.98
N PRO A 662 -21.61 -10.14 0.01
CA PRO A 662 -22.43 -8.97 -0.31
C PRO A 662 -23.69 -9.34 -1.12
N PRO A 663 -24.78 -8.54 -1.07
CA PRO A 663 -26.02 -8.84 -1.81
C PRO A 663 -25.84 -9.05 -3.32
N VAL A 664 -24.91 -8.33 -3.95
CA VAL A 664 -24.62 -8.45 -5.39
C VAL A 664 -24.09 -9.83 -5.79
N ALA A 665 -23.51 -10.59 -4.85
CA ALA A 665 -22.95 -11.91 -5.12
C ALA A 665 -24.03 -13.00 -5.24
N VAL A 666 -25.22 -12.77 -4.66
CA VAL A 666 -26.35 -13.72 -4.66
C VAL A 666 -26.71 -14.15 -6.07
N GLU A 667 -26.84 -13.19 -6.99
CA GLU A 667 -27.23 -13.47 -8.36
C GLU A 667 -26.15 -14.25 -9.11
N ASN A 668 -24.87 -14.02 -8.81
CA ASN A 668 -23.79 -14.79 -9.41
C ASN A 668 -23.80 -16.23 -8.90
N ILE A 669 -23.98 -16.44 -7.59
CA ILE A 669 -24.11 -17.79 -7.01
C ILE A 669 -25.33 -18.55 -7.57
N ARG A 670 -26.48 -17.88 -7.77
CA ARG A 670 -27.65 -18.50 -8.40
C ARG A 670 -27.37 -18.95 -9.83
N LYS A 671 -26.69 -18.12 -10.64
CA LYS A 671 -26.26 -18.48 -11.99
C LYS A 671 -25.31 -19.68 -11.98
N GLU A 672 -24.37 -19.72 -11.05
CA GLU A 672 -23.45 -20.84 -10.88
C GLU A 672 -24.17 -22.13 -10.48
N ALA A 673 -25.23 -22.06 -9.66
CA ALA A 673 -26.06 -23.21 -9.32
C ALA A 673 -26.83 -23.76 -10.53
N ILE A 674 -27.47 -22.86 -11.29
CA ILE A 674 -28.20 -23.21 -12.52
C ILE A 674 -27.26 -23.84 -13.55
N ALA A 675 -26.07 -23.25 -13.76
CA ALA A 675 -25.05 -23.80 -14.64
C ALA A 675 -24.58 -25.20 -14.24
N ARG A 676 -24.71 -25.56 -12.96
CA ARG A 676 -24.41 -26.89 -12.41
C ARG A 676 -25.64 -27.79 -12.31
N GLY A 677 -26.79 -27.38 -12.83
CA GLY A 677 -28.01 -28.19 -12.88
C GLY A 677 -28.77 -28.28 -11.54
N VAL A 678 -28.69 -27.25 -10.70
CA VAL A 678 -29.51 -27.11 -9.49
C VAL A 678 -30.37 -25.85 -9.61
N SER A 679 -31.67 -25.98 -9.32
CA SER A 679 -32.59 -24.82 -9.34
C SER A 679 -32.15 -23.74 -8.35
N SER A 680 -32.28 -22.47 -8.74
CA SER A 680 -31.99 -21.33 -7.85
C SER A 680 -32.87 -21.30 -6.61
N ASP A 681 -34.07 -21.88 -6.65
CA ASP A 681 -35.01 -21.92 -5.51
C ASP A 681 -34.52 -22.81 -4.37
N ARG A 682 -33.51 -23.65 -4.64
CA ARG A 682 -32.86 -24.46 -3.61
C ARG A 682 -31.76 -23.74 -2.85
N LEU A 683 -31.48 -22.49 -3.22
CA LEU A 683 -30.53 -21.64 -2.53
C LEU A 683 -31.29 -20.54 -1.78
N VAL A 684 -31.18 -20.58 -0.46
CA VAL A 684 -31.77 -19.60 0.45
C VAL A 684 -30.68 -18.65 0.94
N PHE A 685 -30.99 -17.37 1.07
CA PHE A 685 -30.02 -16.35 1.50
C PHE A 685 -30.54 -15.61 2.72
N GLY A 686 -29.82 -15.73 3.84
CA GLY A 686 -30.13 -15.02 5.08
C GLY A 686 -29.33 -13.72 5.21
N LYS A 687 -29.96 -12.64 5.67
CA LYS A 687 -29.30 -11.35 5.89
C LYS A 687 -28.34 -11.38 7.09
N THR A 688 -27.53 -10.34 7.24
CA THR A 688 -26.82 -10.11 8.51
C THR A 688 -27.83 -9.78 9.61
N LEU A 689 -27.60 -10.28 10.82
CA LEU A 689 -28.49 -10.11 11.97
C LEU A 689 -27.67 -9.71 13.20
N PRO A 690 -28.28 -9.04 14.20
CA PRO A 690 -27.69 -8.90 15.52
C PRO A 690 -27.25 -10.26 16.06
N LYS A 691 -26.17 -10.28 16.84
CA LYS A 691 -25.50 -11.53 17.27
C LYS A 691 -26.45 -12.57 17.87
N ARG A 692 -27.44 -12.13 18.64
CA ARG A 692 -28.45 -13.01 19.26
C ARG A 692 -29.34 -13.69 18.23
N GLU A 693 -30.00 -12.91 17.39
CA GLU A 693 -30.89 -13.41 16.34
C GLU A 693 -30.11 -14.29 15.34
N TYR A 694 -28.85 -13.95 15.06
CA TYR A 694 -27.97 -14.76 14.23
C TYR A 694 -27.78 -16.19 14.78
N LEU A 695 -27.61 -16.34 16.09
CA LEU A 695 -27.43 -17.63 16.75
C LEU A 695 -28.75 -18.41 16.91
N GLU A 696 -29.86 -17.72 17.23
CA GLU A 696 -31.21 -18.31 17.25
C GLU A 696 -31.59 -18.85 15.86
N ARG A 697 -31.24 -18.11 14.80
CA ARG A 697 -31.40 -18.54 13.41
C ARG A 697 -30.48 -19.71 13.07
N GLY A 698 -29.24 -19.67 13.54
CA GLY A 698 -28.24 -20.71 13.26
C GLY A 698 -28.65 -22.07 13.76
N ALA A 699 -29.32 -22.14 14.92
CA ALA A 699 -29.84 -23.39 15.51
C ALA A 699 -30.91 -24.10 14.65
N LEU A 700 -31.43 -23.47 13.60
CA LEU A 700 -32.40 -24.07 12.69
C LEU A 700 -31.75 -24.89 11.57
N ALA A 701 -30.42 -24.80 11.40
CA ALA A 701 -29.69 -25.56 10.40
C ALA A 701 -29.54 -27.03 10.84
N ASP A 702 -29.63 -27.95 9.88
CA ASP A 702 -29.45 -29.38 10.14
C ASP A 702 -27.96 -29.77 10.08
N LEU A 703 -27.21 -29.16 9.17
CA LEU A 703 -25.78 -29.37 9.00
C LEU A 703 -25.11 -28.07 8.52
N PHE A 704 -23.96 -27.72 9.09
CA PHE A 704 -23.13 -26.64 8.56
C PHE A 704 -22.04 -27.20 7.64
N LEU A 705 -21.98 -26.67 6.43
CA LEU A 705 -20.98 -26.99 5.42
C LEU A 705 -19.86 -25.94 5.45
N ASP A 706 -18.69 -26.32 5.96
CA ASP A 706 -17.53 -25.45 5.98
C ASP A 706 -16.84 -25.33 4.61
N THR A 707 -16.08 -24.25 4.41
CA THR A 707 -15.32 -23.94 3.20
C THR A 707 -13.85 -24.36 3.35
N PRO A 708 -13.33 -25.33 2.55
CA PRO A 708 -11.99 -25.89 2.74
C PRO A 708 -10.81 -24.95 2.42
N LEU A 709 -11.00 -23.98 1.52
CA LEU A 709 -9.92 -23.02 1.19
C LEU A 709 -9.67 -22.05 2.36
N VAL A 710 -10.76 -21.56 2.95
CA VAL A 710 -10.75 -20.65 4.10
C VAL A 710 -11.84 -21.11 5.04
N ASN A 711 -11.49 -21.71 6.17
CA ASN A 711 -12.51 -22.25 7.07
C ASN A 711 -13.38 -21.14 7.70
N ALA A 712 -14.53 -21.56 8.19
CA ALA A 712 -15.29 -20.90 9.21
C ALA A 712 -14.42 -20.76 10.47
N HIS A 713 -14.50 -19.58 11.10
CA HIS A 713 -13.75 -19.25 12.31
C HIS A 713 -14.76 -18.92 13.40
N THR A 714 -15.10 -17.65 13.59
CA THR A 714 -16.19 -17.23 14.48
C THR A 714 -17.53 -17.87 14.11
N SER A 715 -17.84 -17.99 12.82
CA SER A 715 -19.06 -18.67 12.35
C SER A 715 -19.09 -20.15 12.76
N ALA A 716 -17.94 -20.81 12.85
CA ALA A 716 -17.85 -22.20 13.30
C ALA A 716 -18.14 -22.32 14.80
N THR A 717 -17.51 -21.49 15.63
CA THR A 717 -17.80 -21.49 17.08
C THR A 717 -19.25 -21.17 17.38
N ASP A 718 -19.83 -20.24 16.62
CA ASP A 718 -21.24 -19.85 16.74
C ASP A 718 -22.18 -21.02 16.49
N ILE A 719 -21.94 -21.76 15.41
CA ILE A 719 -22.83 -22.84 14.97
C ILE A 719 -22.67 -24.08 15.85
N LEU A 720 -21.43 -24.41 16.24
CA LEU A 720 -21.18 -25.46 17.23
C LEU A 720 -21.82 -25.11 18.59
N TRP A 721 -21.83 -23.82 18.97
CA TRP A 721 -22.51 -23.37 20.19
C TRP A 721 -24.03 -23.51 20.09
N ALA A 722 -24.58 -23.22 18.91
CA ALA A 722 -26.00 -23.43 18.60
C ALA A 722 -26.41 -24.92 18.55
N GLY A 723 -25.45 -25.84 18.66
CA GLY A 723 -25.68 -27.28 18.67
C GLY A 723 -25.73 -27.93 17.28
N VAL A 724 -25.36 -27.19 16.23
CA VAL A 724 -25.41 -27.68 14.85
C VAL A 724 -24.05 -28.34 14.50
N PRO A 725 -24.05 -29.56 13.95
CA PRO A 725 -22.82 -30.21 13.50
C PRO A 725 -22.20 -29.45 12.32
N MET A 726 -20.87 -29.39 12.28
CA MET A 726 -20.13 -28.68 11.24
C MET A 726 -19.18 -29.62 10.52
N LEU A 727 -19.44 -29.89 9.25
CA LEU A 727 -18.56 -30.66 8.39
C LEU A 727 -17.46 -29.77 7.79
N THR A 728 -16.21 -30.22 7.90
CA THR A 728 -15.04 -29.51 7.38
C THR A 728 -14.04 -30.45 6.70
N LEU A 729 -13.11 -29.86 5.95
CA LEU A 729 -11.99 -30.53 5.30
C LEU A 729 -10.73 -29.70 5.53
N SER A 730 -9.75 -30.33 6.18
CA SER A 730 -8.44 -29.70 6.40
C SER A 730 -7.58 -29.70 5.15
N ARG A 731 -6.87 -28.60 4.89
CA ARG A 731 -5.76 -28.55 3.91
C ARG A 731 -4.43 -28.22 4.60
N GLU A 732 -3.41 -27.82 3.83
CA GLU A 732 -2.05 -27.58 4.34
C GLU A 732 -1.90 -26.30 5.17
N SER A 733 -2.68 -25.26 4.87
CA SER A 733 -2.53 -23.94 5.50
C SER A 733 -3.25 -23.85 6.85
N MET A 734 -2.74 -23.04 7.77
CA MET A 734 -3.39 -22.81 9.09
C MET A 734 -4.85 -22.36 8.94
N ILE A 735 -5.14 -21.44 8.01
CA ILE A 735 -6.49 -20.89 7.76
C ILE A 735 -7.49 -21.94 7.24
N SER A 736 -6.99 -23.04 6.69
CA SER A 736 -7.78 -24.18 6.21
C SER A 736 -7.90 -25.32 7.22
N ARG A 737 -7.50 -25.11 8.49
CA ARG A 737 -7.51 -26.15 9.53
C ARG A 737 -8.22 -25.74 10.81
N VAL A 738 -8.67 -24.49 10.90
CA VAL A 738 -9.31 -23.95 12.12
C VAL A 738 -10.60 -24.69 12.44
N ALA A 739 -11.45 -24.95 11.45
CA ALA A 739 -12.71 -25.67 11.68
C ALA A 739 -12.46 -27.10 12.18
N ALA A 740 -11.40 -27.76 11.71
CA ALA A 740 -11.03 -29.09 12.22
C ALA A 740 -10.57 -29.03 13.68
N SER A 741 -9.78 -28.02 14.06
CA SER A 741 -9.42 -27.78 15.46
C SER A 741 -10.66 -27.59 16.35
N LEU A 742 -11.64 -26.84 15.85
CA LEU A 742 -12.91 -26.59 16.54
C LEU A 742 -13.75 -27.87 16.67
N CYS A 743 -13.91 -28.66 15.59
CA CYS A 743 -14.64 -29.93 15.64
C CYS A 743 -13.99 -30.92 16.62
N LEU A 744 -12.67 -31.07 16.59
CA LEU A 744 -11.95 -31.95 17.50
C LEU A 744 -12.08 -31.49 18.96
N ALA A 745 -11.95 -30.19 19.23
CA ALA A 745 -12.17 -29.65 20.56
C ALA A 745 -13.64 -29.80 21.02
N ALA A 746 -14.60 -29.75 20.10
CA ALA A 746 -16.02 -30.01 20.33
C ALA A 746 -16.35 -31.50 20.54
N GLY A 747 -15.37 -32.41 20.41
CA GLY A 747 -15.59 -33.86 20.52
C GLY A 747 -16.22 -34.49 19.27
N ARG A 748 -15.98 -33.89 18.09
CA ARG A 748 -16.60 -34.24 16.81
C ARG A 748 -15.57 -34.62 15.72
N PRO A 749 -14.69 -35.61 15.93
CA PRO A 749 -13.72 -36.05 14.92
C PRO A 749 -14.38 -36.56 13.62
N GLU A 750 -15.57 -37.14 13.72
CA GLU A 750 -16.36 -37.66 12.60
C GLU A 750 -16.75 -36.59 11.57
N MET A 751 -16.69 -35.31 11.97
CA MET A 751 -17.04 -34.17 11.12
C MET A 751 -15.83 -33.59 10.37
N VAL A 752 -14.65 -34.23 10.45
CA VAL A 752 -13.43 -33.78 9.78
C VAL A 752 -13.10 -34.76 8.65
N ALA A 753 -13.50 -34.41 7.43
CA ALA A 753 -13.18 -35.20 6.24
C ALA A 753 -11.69 -35.04 5.85
N ILE A 754 -11.14 -36.08 5.24
CA ILE A 754 -9.75 -36.13 4.74
C ILE A 754 -9.63 -35.73 3.28
N ASN A 755 -10.73 -35.79 2.52
CA ASN A 755 -10.80 -35.35 1.13
C ASN A 755 -12.23 -34.92 0.75
N LEU A 756 -12.42 -34.43 -0.49
CA LEU A 756 -13.73 -33.96 -0.96
C LEU A 756 -14.75 -35.08 -1.20
N GLU A 757 -14.30 -36.30 -1.44
CA GLU A 757 -15.18 -37.45 -1.61
C GLU A 757 -15.79 -37.88 -0.27
N GLU A 758 -14.98 -37.98 0.77
CA GLU A 758 -15.46 -38.21 2.14
C GLU A 758 -16.32 -37.05 2.63
N TYR A 759 -15.97 -35.81 2.31
CA TYR A 759 -16.80 -34.65 2.60
C TYR A 759 -18.21 -34.81 1.99
N GLU A 760 -18.30 -35.24 0.73
CA GLU A 760 -19.57 -35.53 0.07
C GLU A 760 -20.34 -36.67 0.76
N GLN A 761 -19.66 -37.76 1.10
CA GLN A 761 -20.26 -38.93 1.76
C GLN A 761 -20.81 -38.59 3.15
N VAL A 762 -20.03 -37.89 3.99
CA VAL A 762 -20.45 -37.49 5.34
C VAL A 762 -21.61 -36.52 5.28
N ALA A 763 -21.59 -35.55 4.36
CA ALA A 763 -22.71 -34.64 4.16
C ALA A 763 -24.00 -35.39 3.78
N SER A 764 -23.88 -36.46 3.00
CA SER A 764 -25.01 -37.29 2.57
C SER A 764 -25.56 -38.22 3.63
N ALA A 765 -24.80 -38.52 4.68
CA ALA A 765 -25.19 -39.43 5.76
C ALA A 765 -26.04 -38.77 6.88
N LEU A 766 -26.35 -37.46 6.78
CA LEU A 766 -27.14 -36.62 7.70
C LEU A 766 -27.41 -37.25 9.09
N THR A 767 -26.61 -36.90 10.08
CA THR A 767 -26.72 -37.44 11.44
C THR A 767 -27.29 -36.41 12.42
N GLU A 768 -28.30 -36.79 13.19
CA GLU A 768 -28.72 -36.02 14.37
C GLU A 768 -27.68 -36.18 15.47
N LEU A 769 -27.06 -35.08 15.91
CA LEU A 769 -26.01 -35.11 16.91
C LEU A 769 -26.35 -34.19 18.09
N ALA A 770 -26.45 -34.77 19.29
CA ALA A 770 -26.78 -34.05 20.51
C ALA A 770 -25.67 -33.10 20.97
N ARG A 771 -26.03 -31.99 21.63
CA ARG A 771 -25.07 -31.05 22.22
C ARG A 771 -24.26 -31.74 23.33
N GLN A 772 -22.92 -31.68 23.25
CA GLN A 772 -22.02 -32.23 24.27
C GLN A 772 -21.30 -31.12 25.04
N VAL A 773 -21.03 -31.37 26.32
CA VAL A 773 -20.15 -30.53 27.13
C VAL A 773 -18.72 -30.71 26.63
N SER A 774 -18.08 -29.64 26.20
CA SER A 774 -16.76 -29.66 25.56
C SER A 774 -15.84 -28.57 26.13
N PRO A 775 -14.50 -28.82 26.18
CA PRO A 775 -13.51 -27.82 26.58
C PRO A 775 -13.46 -26.61 25.63
N LEU A 776 -14.01 -26.70 24.42
CA LEU A 776 -14.05 -25.60 23.45
C LEU A 776 -14.72 -24.36 24.04
N PHE A 777 -15.78 -24.53 24.82
CA PHE A 777 -16.57 -23.41 25.38
C PHE A 777 -16.21 -23.06 26.82
N ASP A 778 -15.12 -23.61 27.36
CA ASP A 778 -14.62 -23.27 28.69
C ASP A 778 -13.48 -22.25 28.60
N THR A 779 -13.85 -20.98 28.45
CA THR A 779 -12.89 -19.86 28.36
C THR A 779 -11.97 -19.77 29.56
N ASN A 780 -12.43 -20.11 30.76
CA ASN A 780 -11.59 -20.06 31.96
C ASN A 780 -10.53 -21.17 31.94
N LEU A 781 -10.88 -22.38 31.52
CA LEU A 781 -9.91 -23.46 31.28
C LEU A 781 -8.92 -23.05 30.18
N TRP A 782 -9.41 -22.47 29.09
CA TRP A 782 -8.56 -21.98 28.00
C TRP A 782 -7.55 -20.93 28.48
N VAL A 783 -7.99 -19.95 29.28
CA VAL A 783 -7.11 -18.91 29.86
C VAL A 783 -6.06 -19.52 30.79
N ARG A 784 -6.39 -20.55 31.59
CA ARG A 784 -5.38 -21.24 32.41
C ARG A 784 -4.29 -21.89 31.56
N HIS A 785 -4.66 -22.53 30.44
CA HIS A 785 -3.68 -23.10 29.52
C HIS A 785 -2.82 -22.01 28.85
N LEU A 786 -3.44 -20.89 28.47
CA LEU A 786 -2.71 -19.73 27.96
C LEU A 786 -1.71 -19.20 29.01
N ASP A 787 -2.14 -18.98 30.24
CA ASP A 787 -1.31 -18.45 31.32
C ASP A 787 -0.05 -19.31 31.53
N VAL A 788 -0.24 -20.63 31.60
CA VAL A 788 0.87 -21.60 31.68
C VAL A 788 1.80 -21.48 30.47
N SER A 789 1.27 -21.36 29.25
CA SER A 789 2.10 -21.22 28.04
C SER A 789 2.93 -19.93 28.05
N LEU A 790 2.37 -18.83 28.55
CA LEU A 790 3.04 -17.53 28.64
C LEU A 790 4.11 -17.53 29.73
N GLU A 791 3.84 -18.14 30.89
CA GLU A 791 4.82 -18.34 31.96
C GLU A 791 6.02 -19.16 31.46
N LEU A 792 5.77 -20.31 30.83
CA LEU A 792 6.84 -21.17 30.29
C LEU A 792 7.66 -20.48 29.21
N SER A 793 7.00 -19.71 28.33
CA SER A 793 7.69 -18.91 27.30
C SER A 793 8.59 -17.85 27.93
N TRP A 794 8.11 -17.19 28.99
CA TRP A 794 8.88 -16.19 29.72
C TRP A 794 10.07 -16.78 30.49
N ASP A 795 9.87 -17.89 31.21
CA ASP A 795 10.93 -18.55 31.97
C ASP A 795 12.04 -19.07 31.04
N SER A 796 11.67 -19.60 29.87
CA SER A 796 12.61 -19.98 28.82
C SER A 796 13.43 -18.79 28.32
N HIS A 797 12.78 -17.62 28.12
CA HIS A 797 13.49 -16.39 27.76
C HIS A 797 14.51 -15.96 28.82
N LEU A 798 14.14 -16.00 30.10
CA LEU A 798 15.07 -15.68 31.19
C LEU A 798 16.26 -16.65 31.27
N ALA A 799 16.05 -17.93 30.94
CA ALA A 799 17.11 -18.93 30.90
C ALA A 799 18.08 -18.78 29.72
N GLY A 800 17.87 -17.79 28.84
CA GLY A 800 18.63 -17.63 27.59
C GLY A 800 18.19 -18.56 26.46
N ASN A 801 17.17 -19.38 26.71
CA ASN A 801 16.60 -20.37 25.78
C ASN A 801 15.48 -19.78 24.91
N GLY A 802 15.15 -18.50 25.08
CA GLY A 802 13.97 -17.80 24.54
C GLY A 802 13.86 -17.70 23.02
N LYS A 803 14.71 -18.40 22.25
CA LYS A 803 14.69 -18.45 20.79
C LYS A 803 14.56 -19.85 20.20
N GLU A 804 14.62 -20.92 21.00
CA GLU A 804 14.92 -22.26 20.45
C GLU A 804 13.83 -23.32 20.58
N PHE A 805 12.75 -23.12 21.36
CA PHE A 805 11.84 -24.23 21.71
C PHE A 805 10.36 -23.96 21.46
N HIS A 806 9.61 -25.02 21.16
CA HIS A 806 8.15 -25.04 21.19
C HIS A 806 7.67 -25.28 22.61
N VAL A 807 6.59 -24.60 23.02
CA VAL A 807 5.92 -24.87 24.29
C VAL A 807 4.70 -25.72 23.99
N ILE A 808 4.65 -26.93 24.55
CA ILE A 808 3.48 -27.82 24.46
C ILE A 808 2.83 -27.86 25.84
N VAL A 809 1.65 -27.26 25.95
CA VAL A 809 0.87 -27.36 27.19
C VAL A 809 0.09 -28.67 27.16
N LYS A 810 0.28 -29.50 28.18
CA LYS A 810 -0.51 -30.74 28.35
C LYS A 810 -1.87 -30.40 28.98
N PRO A 811 -2.95 -31.15 28.65
CA PRO A 811 -4.22 -30.97 29.33
C PRO A 811 -4.03 -31.19 30.84
N SER A 812 -4.51 -30.27 31.68
CA SER A 812 -4.63 -30.54 33.12
C SER A 812 -5.74 -31.57 33.34
N LYS A 813 -5.51 -32.54 34.23
CA LYS A 813 -6.58 -33.44 34.71
C LYS A 813 -7.69 -32.66 35.40
#